data_AF-A0A2T7HGG9-F1
#
_entry.id   AF-A0A2T7HGG9-F1
#
_cell.length_a   1.000
_cell.length_b   1.000
_cell.length_c   1.000
_cell.angle_alpha   90.00
_cell.angle_beta   90.00
_cell.angle_gamma   90.00
#
_symmetry.space_group_name_H-M   'P 1'
#
loop_
_entity.id
_entity.type
_entity.pdbx_description
1 polymer ?
#
loop_
_entity_poly.entity_id
_entity_poly.type
_entity_poly.pdbx_seq_one_letter_code
_entity_poly.pdbx_strand_id
1 'polypeptide(L)'
;MVMDFLVPSEPRPERSDKSPWKILIVDDDPDVHEVTRIAVAGCIFEDRPFELLHALSAEEARRIFVEEDDIAVALVDVVMEDDTAGLGLVSWIRSELDNQFTRLILRTGQPGYAPQTDVIMKFDIDGYAEKAELSRTKLITALVTALRGYKLVMSLETNRQKLKQLNMHFAAIVEKNALGDFASAVLTEITQLIGQPVGCFLCGLDALPDYGVVDKSNVRVLAALGEFADKTDLPVDMLGDDAIRLSVHACIESLSASSSPRGVALPLVTRNGMTGALFLAMPEAELEERVGSEVVQLFIANVALGYEKTGLLEHIRNLAYVDRTTGLSTFSGFLETFQRHVGKHTPLLVVHSDIQRFRVIVDGIGDEKAGAVLKKTGHRLSQTFPDALSIARKEKDEFLILLKGGGENRIEDVVARVEDAFHEPISLGDTQITLRMRLGFAAVDADEEQEAEQLVRHASIALNDVRQKGLTNHAVFHPLMQEAAFERLRLASLLTGGADKTEFFLHYQPIMHAQGESIASFEALMRFRTPSGSLLNTARMIEAAEASGLISEIGSWMFKAAFREFSEMSAVSDEVRLNVNLSPQQVQANRIYRDIEEAATAAGLSLSRLVFEVTEGLFLNNDQVTLSLLTWLRAKGAKVVIDDFGTGYSSLSYLRKLPVDGIKIDRSFIMNMDQDSDALAVIKSIVAVAQALDLSITAEGVETDVQRKLMQDLQCDYLQGFFYSKPLNSTDLATFVRKAVASEAAAG
;
A
#
# COMPACT_ATOMS: atom_id res chain seq x y z
N MET A 1 44.77 72.27 59.46
CA MET A 1 44.87 70.80 59.51
C MET A 1 43.67 70.25 58.78
N VAL A 2 43.72 69.44 57.74
CA VAL A 2 44.73 68.88 56.85
C VAL A 2 43.84 68.44 55.67
N MET A 3 44.06 68.98 54.46
CA MET A 3 43.48 68.39 53.25
C MET A 3 44.36 67.19 52.91
N ASP A 4 43.87 65.97 53.15
CA ASP A 4 44.52 64.77 52.60
C ASP A 4 43.98 64.52 51.19
N PHE A 5 44.83 64.89 50.23
CA PHE A 5 44.85 64.33 48.89
C PHE A 5 45.14 62.83 49.00
N LEU A 6 44.13 61.98 48.85
CA LEU A 6 44.33 60.55 48.62
C LEU A 6 44.55 60.32 47.12
N VAL A 7 45.79 59.96 46.83
CA VAL A 7 46.34 59.31 45.64
C VAL A 7 45.32 58.37 44.96
N PRO A 8 45.17 58.40 43.62
CA PRO A 8 44.46 57.34 42.91
C PRO A 8 45.20 56.03 43.10
N SER A 9 44.55 55.05 43.73
CA SER A 9 45.00 53.67 43.81
C SER A 9 45.29 53.13 42.41
N GLU A 10 46.50 52.62 42.21
CA GLU A 10 46.88 51.86 41.01
C GLU A 10 45.81 50.80 40.70
N PRO A 11 45.31 50.68 39.46
CA PRO A 11 44.42 49.59 39.10
C PRO A 11 45.20 48.28 39.21
N ARG A 12 44.75 47.39 40.10
CA ARG A 12 45.16 45.98 40.09
C ARG A 12 44.78 45.40 38.72
N PRO A 13 45.70 44.78 37.96
CA PRO A 13 45.32 44.13 36.71
C PRO A 13 44.39 42.95 37.03
N GLU A 14 43.19 42.97 36.46
CA GLU A 14 42.30 41.82 36.40
C GLU A 14 43.05 40.66 35.74
N ARG A 15 43.07 39.49 36.40
CA ARG A 15 43.66 38.27 35.82
C ARG A 15 42.75 37.78 34.69
N SER A 16 43.23 37.92 33.46
CA SER A 16 42.68 37.31 32.25
C SER A 16 42.68 35.78 32.35
N ASP A 17 41.54 35.15 32.06
CA ASP A 17 41.31 33.69 32.07
C ASP A 17 41.77 33.00 30.75
N LYS A 18 42.50 33.74 29.90
CA LYS A 18 42.96 33.27 28.59
C LYS A 18 44.40 32.74 28.69
N SER A 19 44.67 31.59 28.08
CA SER A 19 46.01 30.99 28.05
C SER A 19 47.05 31.96 27.47
N PRO A 20 48.32 31.93 27.91
CA PRO A 20 49.36 32.77 27.34
C PRO A 20 49.60 32.48 25.84
N TRP A 21 50.23 33.40 25.12
CA TRP A 21 50.71 33.16 23.76
C TRP A 21 52.06 32.46 23.82
N LYS A 22 52.14 31.19 23.41
CA LYS A 22 53.40 30.44 23.37
C LYS A 22 54.24 30.83 22.16
N ILE A 23 55.46 31.27 22.42
CA ILE A 23 56.43 31.68 21.41
C ILE A 23 57.70 30.84 21.60
N LEU A 24 58.04 30.02 20.61
CA LEU A 24 59.23 29.19 20.64
C LEU A 24 60.44 29.95 20.10
N ILE A 25 61.56 29.87 20.78
CA ILE A 25 62.85 30.39 20.33
C ILE A 25 63.76 29.20 20.11
N VAL A 26 64.29 29.06 18.89
CA VAL A 26 65.23 28.01 18.48
C VAL A 26 66.52 28.68 18.01
N ASP A 27 67.57 28.61 18.82
CA ASP A 27 68.89 29.21 18.58
C ASP A 27 69.91 28.40 19.38
N ASP A 28 71.12 28.16 18.86
CA ASP A 28 72.17 27.43 19.58
C ASP A 28 72.93 28.33 20.57
N ASP A 29 72.75 29.65 20.48
CA ASP A 29 73.36 30.64 21.37
C ASP A 29 72.47 30.95 22.60
N PRO A 30 72.88 30.57 23.82
CA PRO A 30 72.17 30.87 25.06
C PRO A 30 71.94 32.37 25.29
N ASP A 31 72.83 33.24 24.80
CA ASP A 31 72.71 34.69 24.98
C ASP A 31 71.52 35.24 24.18
N VAL A 32 71.20 34.66 23.02
CA VAL A 32 70.04 35.07 22.21
C VAL A 32 68.73 34.80 22.95
N HIS A 33 68.64 33.70 23.70
CA HIS A 33 67.47 33.38 24.51
C HIS A 33 67.26 34.39 25.64
N GLU A 34 68.33 34.79 26.35
CA GLU A 34 68.26 35.80 27.42
C GLU A 34 67.90 37.19 26.86
N VAL A 35 68.55 37.59 25.76
CA VAL A 35 68.28 38.88 25.10
C VAL A 35 66.83 38.95 24.62
N THR A 36 66.32 37.88 24.02
CA THR A 36 64.93 37.82 23.55
C THR A 36 63.97 37.87 24.73
N ARG A 37 64.25 37.15 25.83
CA ARG A 37 63.45 37.19 27.06
C ARG A 37 63.36 38.59 27.65
N ILE A 38 64.49 39.29 27.75
CA ILE A 38 64.53 40.67 28.25
C ILE A 38 63.80 41.63 27.30
N ALA A 39 63.92 41.43 25.98
CA ALA A 39 63.30 42.30 24.99
C ALA A 39 61.77 42.26 25.03
N VAL A 40 61.16 41.08 25.22
CA VAL A 40 59.69 40.92 25.28
C VAL A 40 59.12 40.86 26.69
N ALA A 41 59.95 41.02 27.72
CA ALA A 41 59.50 41.06 29.12
C ALA A 41 58.42 42.14 29.33
N GLY A 42 57.27 41.74 29.88
CA GLY A 42 56.14 42.63 30.15
C GLY A 42 55.27 42.97 28.94
N CYS A 43 55.49 42.36 27.77
CA CYS A 43 54.60 42.52 26.62
C CYS A 43 53.30 41.72 26.80
N ILE A 44 52.18 42.36 26.45
CA ILE A 44 50.82 41.78 26.46
C ILE A 44 50.17 42.09 25.11
N PHE A 45 49.47 41.11 24.54
CA PHE A 45 48.68 41.29 23.33
C PHE A 45 47.28 40.70 23.53
N GLU A 46 46.23 41.53 23.37
CA GLU A 46 44.82 41.16 23.62
C GLU A 46 44.61 40.50 25.00
N ASP A 47 45.15 41.11 26.06
CA ASP A 47 45.04 40.66 27.45
C ASP A 47 45.64 39.26 27.72
N ARG A 48 46.52 38.79 26.83
CA ARG A 48 47.28 37.54 26.98
C ARG A 48 48.79 37.84 27.06
N PRO A 49 49.49 37.36 28.11
CA PRO A 49 50.94 37.52 28.20
C PRO A 49 51.66 36.56 27.24
N PHE A 50 52.93 36.85 26.92
CA PHE A 50 53.78 35.95 26.14
C PHE A 50 54.46 34.92 27.04
N GLU A 51 54.40 33.65 26.65
CA GLU A 51 55.13 32.55 27.26
C GLU A 51 56.23 32.11 26.28
N LEU A 52 57.48 32.12 26.73
CA LEU A 52 58.63 31.77 25.89
C LEU A 52 59.04 30.34 26.14
N LEU A 53 59.05 29.55 25.07
CA LEU A 53 59.66 28.22 25.02
C LEU A 53 61.05 28.34 24.39
N HIS A 54 61.99 27.52 24.84
CA HIS A 54 63.39 27.61 24.47
C HIS A 54 63.90 26.25 23.99
N ALA A 55 64.54 26.22 22.83
CA ALA A 55 65.26 25.06 22.30
C ALA A 55 66.66 25.48 21.83
N LEU A 56 67.68 24.76 22.29
CA LEU A 56 69.09 24.99 21.96
C LEU A 56 69.57 24.17 20.75
N SER A 57 68.69 23.33 20.20
CA SER A 57 68.99 22.42 19.09
C SER A 57 67.75 22.22 18.22
N ALA A 58 67.97 21.81 16.96
CA ALA A 58 66.88 21.45 16.07
C ALA A 58 66.11 20.21 16.59
N GLU A 59 66.80 19.25 17.23
CA GLU A 59 66.17 18.07 17.81
C GLU A 59 65.27 18.41 19.02
N GLU A 60 65.74 19.31 19.90
CA GLU A 60 64.93 19.78 21.03
C GLU A 60 63.70 20.55 20.57
N ALA A 61 63.83 21.40 19.55
CA ALA A 61 62.70 22.09 18.96
C ALA A 61 61.66 21.12 18.40
N ARG A 62 62.08 20.02 17.75
CA ARG A 62 61.16 18.97 17.28
C ARG A 62 60.40 18.33 18.43
N ARG A 63 61.04 18.08 19.58
CA ARG A 63 60.36 17.52 20.76
C ARG A 63 59.31 18.48 21.30
N ILE A 64 59.63 19.76 21.43
CA ILE A 64 58.69 20.78 21.92
C ILE A 64 57.48 20.90 20.98
N PHE A 65 57.69 20.88 19.65
CA PHE A 65 56.58 20.90 18.68
C PHE A 65 55.69 19.63 18.71
N VAL A 66 56.18 18.51 19.25
CA VAL A 66 55.39 17.28 19.43
C VAL A 66 54.63 17.30 20.76
N GLU A 67 55.21 17.93 21.79
CA GLU A 67 54.60 18.05 23.12
C GLU A 67 53.56 19.17 23.20
N GLU A 68 53.76 20.26 22.47
CA GLU A 68 52.94 21.48 22.50
C GLU A 68 52.33 21.76 21.12
N ASP A 69 51.00 21.71 21.02
CA ASP A 69 50.25 21.88 19.77
C ASP A 69 49.78 23.32 19.49
N ASP A 70 49.86 24.21 20.48
CA ASP A 70 49.37 25.60 20.44
C ASP A 70 50.49 26.66 20.35
N ILE A 71 51.67 26.29 19.85
CA ILE A 71 52.76 27.23 19.59
C ILE A 71 52.35 28.23 18.51
N ALA A 72 52.18 29.49 18.88
CA ALA A 72 51.64 30.51 17.99
C ALA A 72 52.71 31.05 17.01
N VAL A 73 53.92 31.27 17.51
CA VAL A 73 55.05 31.81 16.73
C VAL A 73 56.33 31.07 17.08
N ALA A 74 57.16 30.74 16.11
CA ALA A 74 58.51 30.24 16.34
C ALA A 74 59.56 31.12 15.66
N LEU A 75 60.52 31.59 16.45
CA LEU A 75 61.73 32.28 16.01
C LEU A 75 62.82 31.23 15.81
N VAL A 76 63.23 31.00 14.57
CA VAL A 76 64.18 29.93 14.22
C VAL A 76 65.42 30.52 13.59
N ASP A 77 66.59 30.24 14.16
CA ASP A 77 67.85 30.59 13.54
C ASP A 77 68.19 29.65 12.38
N VAL A 78 68.67 30.22 11.28
CA VAL A 78 68.92 29.50 10.03
C VAL A 78 70.18 28.62 10.13
N VAL A 79 71.22 29.14 10.79
CA VAL A 79 72.53 28.50 10.97
C VAL A 79 72.69 28.21 12.45
N MET A 80 72.69 26.92 12.83
CA MET A 80 72.86 26.50 14.22
C MET A 80 73.95 25.42 14.27
N GLU A 81 73.59 24.19 14.68
CA GLU A 81 74.46 23.01 14.69
C GLU A 81 75.17 22.74 13.35
N ASP A 82 74.48 23.03 12.25
CA ASP A 82 75.02 23.06 10.89
C ASP A 82 74.39 24.20 10.08
N ASP A 83 74.98 24.49 8.91
CA ASP A 83 74.59 25.60 8.01
C ASP A 83 73.14 25.51 7.47
N THR A 84 72.45 24.39 7.70
CA THR A 84 71.10 24.10 7.18
C THR A 84 70.09 23.64 8.23
N ALA A 85 70.50 23.46 9.49
CA ALA A 85 69.70 22.85 10.54
C ALA A 85 68.36 23.57 10.75
N GLY A 86 68.36 24.90 10.72
CA GLY A 86 67.14 25.72 10.84
C GLY A 86 66.18 25.57 9.66
N LEU A 87 66.71 25.50 8.44
CA LEU A 87 65.88 25.26 7.24
C LEU A 87 65.33 23.82 7.21
N GLY A 88 66.13 22.85 7.66
CA GLY A 88 65.70 21.48 7.86
C GLY A 88 64.57 21.37 8.88
N LEU A 89 64.63 22.13 9.98
CA LEU A 89 63.55 22.21 10.96
C LEU A 89 62.28 22.83 10.38
N VAL A 90 62.37 23.94 9.64
CA VAL A 90 61.20 24.56 8.99
C VAL A 90 60.56 23.61 7.96
N SER A 91 61.38 22.94 7.16
CA SER A 91 60.89 21.91 6.22
C SER A 91 60.18 20.78 6.96
N TRP A 92 60.72 20.34 8.10
CA TRP A 92 60.11 19.30 8.92
C TRP A 92 58.76 19.75 9.50
N ILE A 93 58.67 20.98 10.05
CA ILE A 93 57.42 21.54 10.60
C ILE A 93 56.31 21.58 9.54
N ARG A 94 56.63 21.99 8.30
CA ARG A 94 55.64 22.15 7.23
C ARG A 94 55.32 20.84 6.50
N SER A 95 56.29 19.94 6.31
CA SER A 95 56.11 18.73 5.49
C SER A 95 55.87 17.46 6.30
N GLU A 96 56.57 17.27 7.42
CA GLU A 96 56.47 16.04 8.23
C GLU A 96 55.50 16.19 9.40
N LEU A 97 55.54 17.32 10.11
CA LEU A 97 54.59 17.62 11.19
C LEU A 97 53.24 18.17 10.65
N ASP A 98 53.21 18.61 9.39
CA ASP A 98 52.06 19.24 8.71
C ASP A 98 51.43 20.40 9.50
N ASN A 99 52.24 21.13 10.27
CA ASN A 99 51.77 22.30 11.00
C ASN A 99 51.87 23.53 10.09
N GLN A 100 50.73 23.96 9.54
CA GLN A 100 50.60 25.17 8.72
C GLN A 100 50.11 26.39 9.52
N PHE A 101 49.88 26.21 10.83
CA PHE A 101 49.26 27.20 11.69
C PHE A 101 50.29 28.10 12.34
N THR A 102 51.32 27.50 12.95
CA THR A 102 52.41 28.22 13.63
C THR A 102 53.14 29.14 12.67
N ARG A 103 53.33 30.38 13.10
CA ARG A 103 53.98 31.42 12.30
C ARG A 103 55.49 31.34 12.48
N LEU A 104 56.23 31.26 11.39
CA LEU A 104 57.68 31.03 11.42
C LEU A 104 58.41 32.33 11.05
N ILE A 105 59.32 32.75 11.92
CA ILE A 105 60.19 33.90 11.68
C ILE A 105 61.63 33.42 11.70
N LEU A 106 62.29 33.49 10.55
CA LEU A 106 63.69 33.10 10.40
C LEU A 106 64.63 34.22 10.83
N ARG A 107 65.70 33.86 11.54
CA ARG A 107 66.81 34.73 11.92
C ARG A 107 68.11 34.21 11.30
N THR A 108 69.05 35.09 10.96
CA THR A 108 70.40 34.68 10.52
C THR A 108 71.46 35.69 10.94
N GLY A 109 72.67 35.23 11.25
CA GLY A 109 73.86 36.07 11.46
C GLY A 109 74.68 36.37 10.19
N GLN A 110 74.46 35.65 9.08
CA GLN A 110 75.24 35.79 7.85
C GLN A 110 74.33 35.89 6.61
N PRO A 111 74.17 37.09 6.01
CA PRO A 111 73.38 37.23 4.78
C PRO A 111 74.13 36.63 3.59
N GLY A 112 73.55 35.60 2.95
CA GLY A 112 74.05 35.06 1.68
C GLY A 112 73.97 33.54 1.48
N TYR A 113 73.67 32.75 2.51
CA TYR A 113 73.68 31.28 2.41
C TYR A 113 72.41 30.65 1.80
N ALA A 114 71.31 31.40 1.66
CA ALA A 114 70.14 30.98 0.89
C ALA A 114 69.39 32.19 0.29
N PRO A 115 68.87 32.11 -0.95
CA PRO A 115 68.08 33.18 -1.55
C PRO A 115 66.78 33.39 -0.74
N GLN A 116 66.67 34.55 -0.10
CA GLN A 116 65.54 34.91 0.79
C GLN A 116 64.18 34.67 0.12
N THR A 117 64.04 34.98 -1.17
CA THR A 117 62.77 34.88 -1.89
C THR A 117 62.29 33.44 -2.09
N ASP A 118 63.20 32.52 -2.46
CA ASP A 118 62.83 31.13 -2.78
C ASP A 118 62.47 30.34 -1.52
N VAL A 119 63.16 30.60 -0.41
CA VAL A 119 62.90 29.93 0.87
C VAL A 119 61.58 30.41 1.47
N ILE A 120 61.33 31.72 1.45
CA ILE A 120 60.06 32.30 1.95
C ILE A 120 58.87 31.76 1.15
N MET A 121 58.97 31.69 -0.18
CA MET A 121 57.89 31.17 -1.03
C MET A 121 57.71 29.65 -0.92
N LYS A 122 58.80 28.89 -0.72
CA LYS A 122 58.75 27.42 -0.69
C LYS A 122 58.21 26.86 0.63
N PHE A 123 58.38 27.58 1.75
CA PHE A 123 58.08 27.06 3.09
C PHE A 123 57.08 27.91 3.90
N ASP A 124 56.41 28.89 3.26
CA ASP A 124 55.40 29.75 3.89
C ASP A 124 55.86 30.35 5.24
N ILE A 125 56.90 31.19 5.15
CA ILE A 125 57.58 31.83 6.27
C ILE A 125 57.09 33.28 6.39
N ASP A 126 56.71 33.69 7.61
CA ASP A 126 56.07 34.98 7.87
C ASP A 126 57.08 36.15 7.97
N GLY A 127 58.36 35.86 8.19
CA GLY A 127 59.42 36.87 8.19
C GLY A 127 60.84 36.31 8.16
N TYR A 128 61.78 37.09 7.62
CA TYR A 128 63.22 36.81 7.60
C TYR A 128 63.97 38.06 8.07
N ALA A 129 64.81 37.94 9.09
CA ALA A 129 65.50 39.09 9.68
C ALA A 129 66.95 38.77 10.07
N GLU A 130 67.86 39.72 9.86
CA GLU A 130 69.25 39.59 10.30
C GLU A 130 69.37 39.78 11.83
N LYS A 131 70.20 38.97 12.50
CA LYS A 131 70.47 39.05 13.95
C LYS A 131 70.95 40.46 14.34
N ALA A 132 71.68 41.15 13.47
CA ALA A 132 72.19 42.51 13.69
C ALA A 132 71.14 43.63 13.52
N GLU A 133 70.04 43.38 12.81
CA GLU A 133 69.03 44.41 12.49
C GLU A 133 67.82 44.42 13.43
N LEU A 134 67.70 43.41 14.31
CA LEU A 134 66.58 43.22 15.22
C LEU A 134 66.71 44.11 16.48
N SER A 135 66.31 45.38 16.36
CA SER A 135 66.05 46.21 17.55
C SER A 135 64.83 45.68 18.32
N ARG A 136 64.73 45.99 19.62
CA ARG A 136 63.58 45.62 20.46
C ARG A 136 62.24 45.94 19.81
N THR A 137 62.12 47.12 19.20
CA THR A 137 60.90 47.56 18.52
C THR A 137 60.57 46.70 17.29
N LYS A 138 61.58 46.34 16.49
CA LYS A 138 61.39 45.50 15.29
C LYS A 138 60.97 44.07 15.67
N LEU A 139 61.59 43.50 16.71
CA LEU A 139 61.22 42.17 17.22
C LEU A 139 59.76 42.13 17.70
N ILE A 140 59.34 43.10 18.52
CA ILE A 140 57.96 43.17 19.01
C ILE A 140 56.98 43.35 17.83
N THR A 141 57.32 44.15 16.83
CA THR A 141 56.47 44.38 15.65
C THR A 141 56.29 43.09 14.84
N ALA A 142 57.38 42.34 14.63
CA ALA A 142 57.34 41.06 13.93
C ALA A 142 56.49 40.03 14.68
N LEU A 143 56.67 39.90 16.00
CA LEU A 143 55.89 39.00 16.84
C LEU A 143 54.39 39.34 16.85
N VAL A 144 54.03 40.62 17.00
CA VAL A 144 52.62 41.04 16.99
C VAL A 144 51.97 40.80 15.61
N THR A 145 52.72 41.03 14.52
CA THR A 145 52.23 40.77 13.16
C THR A 145 52.00 39.28 12.95
N ALA A 146 52.94 38.43 13.37
CA ALA A 146 52.80 36.97 13.34
C ALA A 146 51.61 36.50 14.19
N LEU A 147 51.46 36.98 15.44
CA LEU A 147 50.32 36.62 16.29
C LEU A 147 48.96 36.97 15.67
N ARG A 148 48.85 38.11 14.98
CA ARG A 148 47.65 38.46 14.21
C ARG A 148 47.38 37.47 13.07
N GLY A 149 48.43 37.07 12.35
CA GLY A 149 48.36 36.05 11.31
C GLY A 149 47.91 34.68 11.85
N TYR A 150 48.50 34.24 12.96
CA TYR A 150 48.13 33.00 13.65
C TYR A 150 46.64 33.00 14.03
N LYS A 151 46.15 34.08 14.66
CA LYS A 151 44.73 34.22 15.04
C LYS A 151 43.80 34.11 13.83
N LEU A 152 44.13 34.77 12.72
CA LEU A 152 43.32 34.73 11.51
C LEU A 152 43.22 33.31 10.94
N VAL A 153 44.35 32.61 10.85
CA VAL A 153 44.38 31.25 10.31
C VAL A 153 43.69 30.26 11.25
N MET A 154 43.85 30.39 12.57
CA MET A 154 43.12 29.57 13.53
C MET A 154 41.61 29.80 13.50
N SER A 155 41.17 31.06 13.32
CA SER A 155 39.74 31.37 13.14
C SER A 155 39.18 30.71 11.88
N LEU A 156 39.91 30.80 10.76
CA LEU A 156 39.53 30.15 9.50
C LEU A 156 39.50 28.62 9.64
N GLU A 157 40.48 28.01 10.31
CA GLU A 157 40.50 26.56 10.54
C GLU A 157 39.36 26.11 11.45
N THR A 158 39.08 26.87 12.51
CA THR A 158 37.95 26.59 13.41
C THR A 158 36.63 26.63 12.64
N ASN A 159 36.43 27.65 11.78
CA ASN A 159 35.27 27.74 10.91
C ASN A 159 35.23 26.58 9.90
N ARG A 160 36.37 26.22 9.30
CA ARG A 160 36.48 25.06 8.39
C ARG A 160 36.11 23.75 9.08
N GLN A 161 36.55 23.55 10.32
CA GLN A 161 36.22 22.37 11.13
C GLN A 161 34.73 22.33 11.50
N LYS A 162 34.17 23.46 11.95
CA LYS A 162 32.72 23.60 12.20
C LYS A 162 31.90 23.26 10.95
N LEU A 163 32.29 23.77 9.78
CA LEU A 163 31.66 23.45 8.49
C LEU A 163 31.79 21.96 8.12
N LYS A 164 32.96 21.35 8.37
CA LYS A 164 33.19 19.92 8.13
C LYS A 164 32.34 19.05 9.03
N GLN A 165 32.22 19.39 10.31
CA GLN A 165 31.38 18.70 11.29
C GLN A 165 29.91 18.80 10.93
N LEU A 166 29.44 20.01 10.60
CA LEU A 166 28.08 20.25 10.11
C LEU A 166 27.76 19.37 8.91
N ASN A 167 28.67 19.27 7.92
CA ASN A 167 28.46 18.42 6.75
C ASN A 167 28.37 16.92 7.09
N MET A 168 29.20 16.42 8.03
CA MET A 168 29.15 15.03 8.47
C MET A 168 27.86 14.70 9.22
N HIS A 169 27.40 15.60 10.10
CA HIS A 169 26.22 15.37 10.91
C HIS A 169 24.92 15.52 10.10
N PHE A 170 24.86 16.44 9.13
CA PHE A 170 23.72 16.55 8.23
C PHE A 170 23.48 15.30 7.38
N ALA A 171 24.54 14.58 6.98
CA ALA A 171 24.38 13.31 6.27
C ALA A 171 23.58 12.29 7.09
N ALA A 172 23.82 12.21 8.41
CA ALA A 172 23.10 11.31 9.31
C ALA A 172 21.64 11.76 9.58
N ILE A 173 21.39 13.07 9.61
CA ILE A 173 20.04 13.63 9.77
C ILE A 173 19.18 13.34 8.53
N VAL A 174 19.75 13.41 7.33
CA VAL A 174 19.06 13.23 6.04
C VAL A 174 18.67 11.77 5.74
N GLU A 175 19.17 10.80 6.51
CA GLU A 175 18.76 9.39 6.45
C GLU A 175 17.44 9.11 7.18
N LYS A 176 16.90 10.06 7.95
CA LYS A 176 15.61 9.89 8.64
C LYS A 176 14.46 10.00 7.64
N ASN A 177 13.49 9.08 7.77
CA ASN A 177 12.35 8.95 6.85
C ASN A 177 11.02 9.47 7.43
N ALA A 178 11.02 9.98 8.67
CA ALA A 178 9.86 10.54 9.35
C ALA A 178 10.17 11.96 9.81
N LEU A 179 9.22 12.89 9.62
CA LEU A 179 9.41 14.31 9.96
C LEU A 179 9.75 14.55 11.44
N GLY A 180 9.14 13.81 12.37
CA GLY A 180 9.43 13.93 13.81
C GLY A 180 10.84 13.48 14.20
N ASP A 181 11.33 12.38 13.63
CA ASP A 181 12.70 11.89 13.86
C ASP A 181 13.73 12.86 13.29
N PHE A 182 13.47 13.37 12.08
CA PHE A 182 14.29 14.41 11.46
C PHE A 182 14.34 15.67 12.34
N ALA A 183 13.18 16.17 12.77
CA ALA A 183 13.07 17.36 13.60
C ALA A 183 13.83 17.21 14.92
N SER A 184 13.69 16.06 15.59
CA SER A 184 14.41 15.78 16.84
C SER A 184 15.94 15.74 16.67
N ALA A 185 16.41 15.16 15.56
CA ALA A 185 17.83 15.12 15.24
C ALA A 185 18.38 16.53 14.95
N VAL A 186 17.63 17.37 14.22
CA VAL A 186 17.97 18.77 13.96
C VAL A 186 18.11 19.57 15.26
N LEU A 187 17.18 19.42 16.19
CA LEU A 187 17.22 20.15 17.48
C LEU A 187 18.41 19.73 18.36
N THR A 188 18.78 18.44 18.30
CA THR A 188 19.96 17.94 19.01
C THR A 188 21.23 18.55 18.42
N GLU A 189 21.32 18.61 17.10
CA GLU A 189 22.49 19.12 16.38
C GLU A 189 22.72 20.62 16.62
N ILE A 190 21.67 21.45 16.52
CA ILE A 190 21.82 22.90 16.77
C ILE A 190 22.26 23.19 18.21
N THR A 191 21.78 22.39 19.18
CA THR A 191 22.19 22.53 20.58
C THR A 191 23.66 22.18 20.78
N GLN A 192 24.16 21.14 20.09
CA GLN A 192 25.60 20.81 20.09
C GLN A 192 26.44 21.89 19.43
N LEU A 193 25.96 22.45 18.32
CA LEU A 193 26.64 23.49 17.55
C LEU A 193 26.78 24.82 18.34
N ILE A 194 25.78 25.13 19.17
CA ILE A 194 25.80 26.27 20.10
C ILE A 194 26.73 26.03 21.30
N GLY A 195 26.96 24.76 21.68
CA GLY A 195 27.86 24.37 22.77
C GLY A 195 27.27 24.51 24.18
N GLN A 196 25.97 24.79 24.31
CA GLN A 196 25.24 24.82 25.58
C GLN A 196 23.77 24.42 25.38
N PRO A 197 23.07 23.93 26.43
CA PRO A 197 21.65 23.61 26.34
C PRO A 197 20.80 24.84 26.06
N VAL A 198 19.96 24.81 25.03
CA VAL A 198 19.04 25.90 24.66
C VAL A 198 17.64 25.32 24.41
N GLY A 199 16.61 25.99 24.92
CA GLY A 199 15.21 25.66 24.60
C GLY A 199 14.93 25.94 23.12
N CYS A 200 14.45 24.94 22.39
CA CYS A 200 14.21 25.08 20.95
C CYS A 200 13.08 24.18 20.47
N PHE A 201 12.45 24.55 19.36
CA PHE A 201 11.47 23.71 18.70
C PHE A 201 11.47 23.95 17.19
N LEU A 202 11.11 22.90 16.44
CA LEU A 202 10.93 22.96 15.00
C LEU A 202 9.44 22.85 14.69
N CYS A 203 8.89 23.81 13.96
CA CYS A 203 7.50 23.77 13.53
C CYS A 203 7.39 23.75 12.01
N GLY A 204 6.37 23.06 11.52
CA GLY A 204 6.13 22.86 10.09
C GLY A 204 4.74 22.28 9.83
N LEU A 205 4.47 22.03 8.56
CA LEU A 205 3.32 21.26 8.11
C LEU A 205 3.60 19.79 8.33
N ASP A 206 2.61 19.09 8.88
CA ASP A 206 2.67 17.66 9.17
C ASP A 206 2.55 16.80 7.88
N ALA A 207 2.03 17.37 6.80
CA ALA A 207 2.00 16.75 5.48
C ALA A 207 1.92 17.80 4.35
N LEU A 208 2.43 17.44 3.17
CA LEU A 208 2.24 18.21 1.93
C LEU A 208 0.75 18.22 1.54
N PRO A 209 0.13 19.38 1.26
CA PRO A 209 -1.25 19.47 0.82
C PRO A 209 -1.43 18.93 -0.61
N ASP A 210 -2.47 18.12 -0.82
CA ASP A 210 -2.76 17.40 -2.08
C ASP A 210 -2.98 18.28 -3.34
N TYR A 211 -3.17 19.61 -3.18
CA TYR A 211 -3.55 20.53 -4.27
C TYR A 211 -2.70 21.79 -4.38
N GLY A 212 -1.52 21.85 -3.76
CA GLY A 212 -0.63 23.02 -3.85
C GLY A 212 -1.17 24.30 -3.18
N VAL A 213 -2.35 24.25 -2.57
CA VAL A 213 -2.84 25.30 -1.67
C VAL A 213 -2.29 24.98 -0.28
N VAL A 214 -1.24 25.70 0.10
CA VAL A 214 -0.65 25.60 1.43
C VAL A 214 -1.53 26.38 2.41
N ASP A 215 -2.30 25.66 3.21
CA ASP A 215 -3.01 26.27 4.33
C ASP A 215 -2.00 26.56 5.45
N LYS A 216 -1.55 27.82 5.51
CA LYS A 216 -0.58 28.30 6.50
C LYS A 216 -1.10 28.25 7.94
N SER A 217 -2.40 27.98 8.15
CA SER A 217 -3.00 27.86 9.49
C SER A 217 -2.74 26.51 10.17
N ASN A 218 -2.17 25.53 9.46
CA ASN A 218 -2.04 24.14 9.94
C ASN A 218 -0.61 23.78 10.39
N VAL A 219 0.17 24.76 10.85
CA VAL A 219 1.55 24.56 11.32
C VAL A 219 1.56 24.01 12.75
N ARG A 220 2.28 22.90 12.95
CA ARG A 220 2.42 22.21 14.24
C ARG A 220 3.88 22.12 14.66
N VAL A 221 4.12 21.90 15.94
CA VAL A 221 5.45 21.64 16.49
C VAL A 221 5.83 20.17 16.22
N LEU A 222 6.78 19.95 15.31
CA LEU A 222 7.23 18.62 14.90
C LEU A 222 8.13 17.96 15.96
N ALA A 223 8.96 18.76 16.62
CA ALA A 223 9.78 18.34 17.76
C ALA A 223 10.11 19.55 18.64
N ALA A 224 10.43 19.31 19.91
CA ALA A 224 10.82 20.34 20.86
C ALA A 224 11.82 19.82 21.92
N LEU A 225 12.70 20.69 22.40
CA LEU A 225 13.70 20.42 23.45
C LEU A 225 13.70 21.53 24.51
N GLY A 226 14.24 21.21 25.69
CA GLY A 226 14.36 22.14 26.81
C GLY A 226 13.01 22.51 27.40
N GLU A 227 12.75 23.81 27.58
CA GLU A 227 11.52 24.33 28.17
C GLU A 227 10.24 24.08 27.34
N PHE A 228 10.38 23.64 26.09
CA PHE A 228 9.27 23.35 25.16
C PHE A 228 9.00 21.86 24.98
N ALA A 229 9.68 20.97 25.70
CA ALA A 229 9.59 19.52 25.48
C ALA A 229 8.15 18.95 25.60
N ASP A 230 7.26 19.62 26.33
CA ASP A 230 5.85 19.25 26.48
C ASP A 230 4.94 19.78 25.33
N LYS A 231 5.51 20.47 24.34
CA LYS A 231 4.77 21.12 23.25
C LYS A 231 4.81 20.39 21.91
N THR A 232 5.41 19.20 21.84
CA THR A 232 5.44 18.39 20.61
C THR A 232 4.03 18.00 20.17
N ASP A 233 3.79 18.01 18.85
CA ASP A 233 2.52 17.76 18.20
C ASP A 233 1.37 18.70 18.62
N LEU A 234 1.69 19.92 19.06
CA LEU A 234 0.70 20.98 19.26
C LEU A 234 0.69 21.94 18.07
N PRO A 235 -0.49 22.46 17.67
CA PRO A 235 -0.56 23.62 16.79
C PRO A 235 0.21 24.80 17.38
N VAL A 236 0.91 25.57 16.54
CA VAL A 236 1.66 26.75 16.99
C VAL A 236 0.76 27.75 17.73
N ASP A 237 -0.52 27.84 17.35
CA ASP A 237 -1.51 28.70 18.00
C ASP A 237 -1.82 28.31 19.45
N MET A 238 -1.54 27.06 19.86
CA MET A 238 -1.77 26.57 21.22
C MET A 238 -0.56 26.78 22.14
N LEU A 239 0.52 27.41 21.66
CA LEU A 239 1.64 27.81 22.50
C LEU A 239 1.22 28.94 23.46
N GLY A 240 1.59 28.83 24.73
CA GLY A 240 1.12 29.75 25.78
C GLY A 240 1.77 31.14 25.81
N ASP A 241 2.81 31.41 25.01
CA ASP A 241 3.53 32.69 24.98
C ASP A 241 3.25 33.45 23.66
N ASP A 242 2.59 34.61 23.78
CA ASP A 242 2.20 35.48 22.66
C ASP A 242 3.42 35.99 21.87
N ALA A 243 4.53 36.27 22.54
CA ALA A 243 5.72 36.81 21.89
C ALA A 243 6.37 35.75 20.98
N ILE A 244 6.37 34.49 21.39
CA ILE A 244 6.87 33.37 20.60
C ILE A 244 5.95 33.12 19.40
N ARG A 245 4.63 33.05 19.62
CA ARG A 245 3.64 32.84 18.55
C ARG A 245 3.74 33.91 17.46
N LEU A 246 3.75 35.19 17.86
CA LEU A 246 3.86 36.30 16.92
C LEU A 246 5.19 36.28 16.15
N SER A 247 6.29 35.93 16.82
CA SER A 247 7.60 35.83 16.19
C SER A 247 7.66 34.71 15.14
N VAL A 248 7.15 33.52 15.46
CA VAL A 248 7.09 32.37 14.55
C VAL A 248 6.17 32.64 13.36
N HIS A 249 4.98 33.20 13.59
CA HIS A 249 4.05 33.56 12.52
C HIS A 249 4.64 34.63 11.59
N ALA A 250 5.21 35.70 12.16
CA ALA A 250 5.89 36.72 11.38
C ALA A 250 7.03 36.13 10.53
N CYS A 251 7.81 35.20 11.09
CA CYS A 251 8.91 34.51 10.39
C CYS A 251 8.41 33.68 9.19
N ILE A 252 7.32 32.92 9.38
CA ILE A 252 6.71 32.09 8.34
C ILE A 252 6.06 32.95 7.25
N GLU A 253 5.46 34.08 7.62
CA GLU A 253 4.82 35.01 6.68
C GLU A 253 5.84 35.80 5.84
N SER A 254 6.88 36.35 6.48
CA SER A 254 7.89 37.17 5.83
C SER A 254 9.00 36.36 5.15
N LEU A 255 9.13 35.07 5.50
CA LEU A 255 10.25 34.20 5.11
C LEU A 255 11.62 34.79 5.52
N SER A 256 11.64 35.56 6.61
CA SER A 256 12.84 36.17 7.17
C SER A 256 12.98 35.83 8.65
N ALA A 257 14.19 35.94 9.21
CA ALA A 257 14.38 35.82 10.65
C ALA A 257 13.52 36.86 11.39
N SER A 258 12.95 36.45 12.52
CA SER A 258 12.11 37.30 13.38
C SER A 258 12.58 37.16 14.82
N SER A 259 12.99 38.26 15.43
CA SER A 259 13.53 38.30 16.78
C SER A 259 12.47 38.75 17.79
N SER A 260 12.46 38.11 18.96
CA SER A 260 11.57 38.40 20.08
C SER A 260 12.37 38.53 21.39
N PRO A 261 11.80 39.12 22.47
CA PRO A 261 12.46 39.16 23.78
C PRO A 261 12.77 37.77 24.36
N ARG A 262 12.13 36.72 23.84
CA ARG A 262 12.26 35.33 24.29
C ARG A 262 13.22 34.50 23.43
N GLY A 263 13.63 35.00 22.27
CA GLY A 263 14.44 34.23 21.33
C GLY A 263 14.25 34.65 19.87
N VAL A 264 14.87 33.90 18.95
CA VAL A 264 14.85 34.13 17.51
C VAL A 264 14.15 32.99 16.76
N ALA A 265 13.30 33.33 15.79
CA ALA A 265 12.70 32.42 14.83
C ALA A 265 13.43 32.50 13.48
N LEU A 266 13.85 31.35 12.96
CA LEU A 266 14.59 31.21 11.70
C LEU A 266 13.74 30.46 10.67
N PRO A 267 13.56 31.00 9.44
CA PRO A 267 12.60 30.46 8.48
C PRO A 267 13.15 29.22 7.75
N LEU A 268 12.31 28.21 7.57
CA LEU A 268 12.56 27.10 6.65
C LEU A 268 11.93 27.43 5.30
N VAL A 269 12.74 27.92 4.36
CA VAL A 269 12.31 28.27 3.02
C VAL A 269 12.56 27.10 2.07
N THR A 270 11.50 26.46 1.61
CA THR A 270 11.58 25.33 0.66
C THR A 270 11.12 25.75 -0.73
N ARG A 271 11.49 24.99 -1.77
CA ARG A 271 11.10 25.31 -3.17
C ARG A 271 9.67 24.90 -3.49
N ASN A 272 9.13 23.91 -2.78
CA ASN A 272 7.81 23.33 -3.02
C ASN A 272 6.68 24.04 -2.22
N GLY A 273 6.98 25.13 -1.51
CA GLY A 273 6.00 25.90 -0.74
C GLY A 273 5.76 25.38 0.68
N MET A 274 6.45 24.32 1.13
CA MET A 274 6.47 23.96 2.54
C MET A 274 7.09 25.11 3.34
N THR A 275 6.40 25.55 4.37
CA THR A 275 6.90 26.58 5.29
C THR A 275 7.00 26.02 6.68
N GLY A 276 7.96 26.52 7.43
CA GLY A 276 8.25 26.11 8.80
C GLY A 276 9.22 27.10 9.43
N ALA A 277 9.48 26.93 10.72
CA ALA A 277 10.44 27.75 11.44
C ALA A 277 11.16 26.93 12.51
N LEU A 278 12.44 27.25 12.73
CA LEU A 278 13.20 26.83 13.88
C LEU A 278 13.22 27.97 14.89
N PHE A 279 12.68 27.75 16.08
CA PHE A 279 12.75 28.72 17.17
C PHE A 279 13.85 28.34 18.16
N LEU A 280 14.67 29.32 18.54
CA LEU A 280 15.72 29.20 19.54
C LEU A 280 15.47 30.22 20.66
N ALA A 281 15.41 29.78 21.91
CA ALA A 281 15.27 30.64 23.09
C ALA A 281 16.61 31.33 23.44
N MET A 282 17.15 32.07 22.48
CA MET A 282 18.41 32.80 22.55
C MET A 282 18.33 34.07 21.68
N PRO A 283 18.92 35.21 22.11
CA PRO A 283 19.01 36.41 21.27
C PRO A 283 19.87 36.19 20.03
N GLU A 284 19.47 36.80 18.90
CA GLU A 284 20.18 36.68 17.61
C GLU A 284 21.67 37.09 17.69
N ALA A 285 22.00 38.15 18.45
CA ALA A 285 23.38 38.60 18.64
C ALA A 285 24.27 37.56 19.35
N GLU A 286 23.72 36.82 20.32
CA GLU A 286 24.47 35.77 21.03
C GLU A 286 24.66 34.53 20.12
N LEU A 287 23.66 34.22 19.31
CA LEU A 287 23.75 33.15 18.32
C LEU A 287 24.85 33.45 17.27
N GLU A 288 24.91 34.69 16.78
CA GLU A 288 25.95 35.13 15.83
C GLU A 288 27.35 35.08 16.44
N GLU A 289 27.52 35.50 17.71
CA GLU A 289 28.82 35.48 18.38
C GLU A 289 29.36 34.04 18.56
N ARG A 290 28.51 33.10 18.94
CA ARG A 290 28.91 31.72 19.24
C ARG A 290 29.11 30.86 17.99
N VAL A 291 28.18 30.95 17.05
CA VAL A 291 28.11 30.06 15.89
C VAL A 291 28.68 30.71 14.63
N GLY A 292 28.43 32.01 14.44
CA GLY A 292 28.74 32.76 13.21
C GLY A 292 27.57 32.75 12.23
N SER A 293 27.28 33.91 11.64
CA SER A 293 26.12 34.11 10.75
C SER A 293 26.13 33.20 9.52
N GLU A 294 27.30 32.97 8.90
CA GLU A 294 27.45 32.09 7.74
C GLU A 294 27.10 30.62 8.08
N VAL A 295 27.50 30.16 9.27
CA VAL A 295 27.25 28.79 9.72
C VAL A 295 25.77 28.60 10.07
N VAL A 296 25.13 29.59 10.71
CA VAL A 296 23.68 29.57 10.97
C VAL A 296 22.88 29.54 9.66
N GLN A 297 23.24 30.38 8.68
CA GLN A 297 22.57 30.40 7.38
C GLN A 297 22.70 29.06 6.65
N LEU A 298 23.90 28.46 6.64
CA LEU A 298 24.12 27.15 6.04
C LEU A 298 23.34 26.05 6.77
N PHE A 299 23.31 26.09 8.11
CA PHE A 299 22.53 25.15 8.91
C PHE A 299 21.05 25.21 8.55
N ILE A 300 20.45 26.40 8.56
CA ILE A 300 19.03 26.60 8.22
C ILE A 300 18.72 26.17 6.79
N ALA A 301 19.60 26.48 5.83
CA ALA A 301 19.43 26.02 4.44
C ALA A 301 19.41 24.49 4.33
N ASN A 302 20.31 23.80 5.05
CA ASN A 302 20.35 22.34 5.07
C ASN A 302 19.14 21.73 5.80
N VAL A 303 18.68 22.34 6.90
CA VAL A 303 17.44 21.92 7.58
C VAL A 303 16.24 22.08 6.65
N ALA A 304 16.14 23.20 5.92
CA ALA A 304 15.05 23.42 4.98
C ALA A 304 15.03 22.35 3.85
N LEU A 305 16.19 22.00 3.30
CA LEU A 305 16.32 20.93 2.31
C LEU A 305 15.98 19.55 2.87
N GLY A 306 16.45 19.23 4.08
CA GLY A 306 16.13 17.97 4.75
C GLY A 306 14.65 17.83 5.08
N TYR A 307 14.03 18.93 5.52
CA TYR A 307 12.60 19.02 5.77
C TYR A 307 11.78 18.82 4.48
N GLU A 308 12.18 19.48 3.39
CA GLU A 308 11.55 19.31 2.07
C GLU A 308 11.63 17.85 1.59
N LYS A 309 12.83 17.25 1.65
CA LYS A 309 13.06 15.86 1.24
C LYS A 309 12.24 14.88 2.08
N THR A 310 12.28 15.02 3.40
CA THR A 310 11.62 14.09 4.33
C THR A 310 10.10 14.18 4.19
N GLY A 311 9.55 15.39 4.12
CA GLY A 311 8.13 15.60 3.87
C GLY A 311 7.66 15.04 2.53
N LEU A 312 8.48 15.16 1.48
CA LEU A 312 8.18 14.58 0.17
C LEU A 312 8.25 13.04 0.17
N LEU A 313 9.23 12.44 0.84
CA LEU A 313 9.33 10.99 1.00
C LEU A 313 8.14 10.44 1.79
N GLU A 314 7.76 11.09 2.88
CA GLU A 314 6.60 10.71 3.68
C GLU A 314 5.29 10.85 2.89
N HIS A 315 5.15 11.92 2.10
CA HIS A 315 4.02 12.07 1.18
C HIS A 315 3.98 10.97 0.12
N ILE A 316 5.10 10.67 -0.56
CA ILE A 316 5.19 9.56 -1.53
C ILE A 316 4.83 8.23 -0.87
N ARG A 317 5.32 7.99 0.35
CA ARG A 317 5.02 6.78 1.12
C ARG A 317 3.52 6.69 1.41
N ASN A 318 2.89 7.77 1.83
CA ASN A 318 1.45 7.82 2.05
C ASN A 318 0.67 7.57 0.74
N LEU A 319 1.11 8.13 -0.39
CA LEU A 319 0.49 7.89 -1.69
C LEU A 319 0.64 6.45 -2.18
N ALA A 320 1.78 5.81 -1.91
CA ALA A 320 2.06 4.46 -2.33
C ALA A 320 1.34 3.42 -1.46
N TYR A 321 1.22 3.67 -0.16
CA TYR A 321 0.85 2.67 0.84
C TYR A 321 -0.49 2.91 1.54
N VAL A 322 -1.14 4.06 1.37
CA VAL A 322 -2.44 4.36 1.99
C VAL A 322 -3.52 4.67 0.94
N ASP A 323 -4.66 3.97 1.02
CA ASP A 323 -5.83 4.21 0.17
C ASP A 323 -6.56 5.49 0.61
N ARG A 324 -6.69 6.45 -0.30
CA ARG A 324 -7.27 7.77 -0.01
C ARG A 324 -8.75 7.74 0.37
N THR A 325 -9.51 6.73 -0.06
CA THR A 325 -10.95 6.66 0.23
C THR A 325 -11.21 6.18 1.65
N THR A 326 -10.47 5.15 2.07
CA THR A 326 -10.73 4.41 3.31
C THR A 326 -9.74 4.74 4.42
N GLY A 327 -8.54 5.25 4.10
CA GLY A 327 -7.44 5.43 5.04
C GLY A 327 -6.74 4.11 5.42
N LEU A 328 -7.14 2.98 4.82
CA LEU A 328 -6.50 1.69 4.98
C LEU A 328 -5.23 1.58 4.15
N SER A 329 -4.48 0.49 4.30
CA SER A 329 -3.34 0.24 3.42
C SER A 329 -3.79 0.02 1.96
N THR A 330 -2.95 0.39 1.00
CA THR A 330 -3.07 -0.10 -0.37
C THR A 330 -2.59 -1.55 -0.45
N PHE A 331 -2.76 -2.19 -1.62
CA PHE A 331 -2.16 -3.49 -1.87
C PHE A 331 -0.64 -3.49 -1.66
N SER A 332 0.07 -2.45 -2.08
CA SER A 332 1.51 -2.32 -1.83
C SER A 332 1.84 -2.29 -0.32
N GLY A 333 1.00 -1.63 0.48
CA GLY A 333 1.21 -1.52 1.94
C GLY A 333 0.94 -2.84 2.66
N PHE A 334 -0.03 -3.60 2.13
CA PHE A 334 -0.29 -4.97 2.54
C PHE A 334 0.92 -5.87 2.28
N LEU A 335 1.49 -5.84 1.08
CA LEU A 335 2.66 -6.65 0.70
C LEU A 335 3.88 -6.34 1.57
N GLU A 336 4.15 -5.06 1.81
CA GLU A 336 5.25 -4.63 2.69
C GLU A 336 5.06 -5.16 4.12
N THR A 337 3.83 -5.09 4.64
CA THR A 337 3.52 -5.58 5.99
C THR A 337 3.58 -7.11 6.07
N PHE A 338 3.17 -7.82 5.02
CA PHE A 338 3.31 -9.27 4.91
C PHE A 338 4.78 -9.69 4.96
N GLN A 339 5.64 -9.07 4.14
CA GLN A 339 7.07 -9.37 4.09
C GLN A 339 7.76 -9.18 5.45
N ARG A 340 7.37 -8.16 6.22
CA ARG A 340 7.89 -7.92 7.58
C ARG A 340 7.56 -9.03 8.58
N HIS A 341 6.53 -9.84 8.31
CA HIS A 341 6.08 -10.90 9.22
C HIS A 341 6.41 -12.31 8.73
N VAL A 342 6.53 -12.53 7.42
CA VAL A 342 6.86 -13.86 6.87
C VAL A 342 8.25 -14.33 7.33
N GLY A 343 9.23 -13.42 7.43
CA GLY A 343 10.59 -13.73 7.90
C GLY A 343 10.71 -14.08 9.40
N LYS A 344 9.60 -14.12 10.15
CA LYS A 344 9.57 -14.41 11.60
C LYS A 344 8.97 -15.78 11.92
N HIS A 345 8.82 -16.69 10.96
CA HIS A 345 8.19 -18.02 11.12
C HIS A 345 6.83 -17.97 11.86
N THR A 346 6.06 -16.91 11.61
CA THR A 346 4.72 -16.77 12.17
C THR A 346 3.73 -17.28 11.13
N PRO A 347 2.81 -18.22 11.47
CA PRO A 347 1.73 -18.60 10.56
C PRO A 347 0.94 -17.37 10.17
N LEU A 348 0.52 -17.26 8.91
CA LEU A 348 -0.25 -16.12 8.42
C LEU A 348 -1.54 -16.59 7.75
N LEU A 349 -2.61 -15.84 7.99
CA LEU A 349 -3.91 -16.03 7.35
C LEU A 349 -4.25 -14.79 6.53
N VAL A 350 -4.45 -14.98 5.23
CA VAL A 350 -4.93 -13.95 4.32
C VAL A 350 -6.42 -14.18 4.08
N VAL A 351 -7.20 -13.13 4.33
CA VAL A 351 -8.62 -13.07 4.00
C VAL A 351 -8.79 -12.08 2.87
N HIS A 352 -9.27 -12.55 1.72
CA HIS A 352 -9.70 -11.70 0.62
C HIS A 352 -11.21 -11.59 0.64
N SER A 353 -11.73 -10.37 0.74
CA SER A 353 -13.15 -10.13 0.92
C SER A 353 -13.68 -9.09 -0.06
N ASP A 354 -14.97 -9.16 -0.36
CA ASP A 354 -15.67 -8.13 -1.13
C ASP A 354 -17.08 -7.87 -0.58
N ILE A 355 -17.71 -6.79 -1.07
CA ILE A 355 -19.10 -6.46 -0.74
C ILE A 355 -20.05 -7.12 -1.76
N GLN A 356 -20.95 -7.98 -1.29
CA GLN A 356 -21.92 -8.64 -2.14
C GLN A 356 -22.84 -7.62 -2.82
N ARG A 357 -22.99 -7.73 -4.15
CA ARG A 357 -23.81 -6.84 -4.99
C ARG A 357 -23.45 -5.35 -4.85
N PHE A 358 -22.17 -5.01 -4.60
CA PHE A 358 -21.74 -3.62 -4.46
C PHE A 358 -22.19 -2.73 -5.64
N ARG A 359 -22.14 -3.23 -6.88
CA ARG A 359 -22.60 -2.47 -8.05
C ARG A 359 -24.08 -2.04 -7.94
N VAL A 360 -24.95 -2.93 -7.47
CA VAL A 360 -26.39 -2.62 -7.26
C VAL A 360 -26.55 -1.54 -6.18
N ILE A 361 -25.72 -1.59 -5.14
CA ILE A 361 -25.70 -0.55 -4.09
C ILE A 361 -25.31 0.79 -4.70
N VAL A 362 -24.22 0.82 -5.48
CA VAL A 362 -23.74 2.02 -6.17
C VAL A 362 -24.80 2.58 -7.12
N ASP A 363 -25.44 1.73 -7.94
CA ASP A 363 -26.51 2.14 -8.86
C ASP A 363 -27.72 2.72 -8.11
N GLY A 364 -27.97 2.27 -6.87
CA GLY A 364 -29.05 2.77 -6.01
C GLY A 364 -28.75 4.08 -5.27
N ILE A 365 -27.49 4.33 -4.87
CA ILE A 365 -27.12 5.51 -4.06
C ILE A 365 -26.33 6.59 -4.81
N GLY A 366 -25.85 6.26 -6.01
CA GLY A 366 -24.97 7.09 -6.83
C GLY A 366 -23.49 6.95 -6.48
N ASP A 367 -22.63 7.14 -7.49
CA ASP A 367 -21.16 7.01 -7.38
C ASP A 367 -20.56 7.93 -6.30
N GLU A 368 -21.12 9.13 -6.09
CA GLU A 368 -20.66 10.08 -5.08
C GLU A 368 -20.75 9.52 -3.64
N LYS A 369 -21.77 8.70 -3.36
CA LYS A 369 -21.98 8.10 -2.03
C LYS A 369 -21.28 6.75 -1.86
N ALA A 370 -20.82 6.13 -2.95
CA ALA A 370 -20.11 4.86 -2.93
C ALA A 370 -18.82 4.93 -2.09
N GLY A 371 -18.09 6.04 -2.17
CA GLY A 371 -16.88 6.28 -1.37
C GLY A 371 -17.16 6.25 0.14
N ALA A 372 -18.32 6.77 0.57
CA ALA A 372 -18.72 6.76 1.98
C ALA A 372 -19.06 5.35 2.49
N VAL A 373 -19.66 4.50 1.63
CA VAL A 373 -19.86 3.07 1.94
C VAL A 373 -18.51 2.41 2.20
N LEU A 374 -17.56 2.55 1.25
CA LEU A 374 -16.24 1.95 1.35
C LEU A 374 -15.47 2.41 2.59
N LYS A 375 -15.52 3.71 2.89
CA LYS A 375 -14.90 4.29 4.09
C LYS A 375 -15.47 3.69 5.37
N LYS A 376 -16.80 3.54 5.47
CA LYS A 376 -17.44 2.94 6.64
C LYS A 376 -17.20 1.43 6.74
N THR A 377 -17.17 0.72 5.61
CA THR A 377 -16.77 -0.69 5.56
C THR A 377 -15.34 -0.87 6.08
N GLY A 378 -14.40 -0.07 5.58
CA GLY A 378 -13.01 -0.12 6.03
C GLY A 378 -12.86 0.18 7.52
N HIS A 379 -13.51 1.23 8.02
CA HIS A 379 -13.51 1.56 9.43
C HIS A 379 -14.07 0.43 10.30
N ARG A 380 -15.18 -0.17 9.86
CA ARG A 380 -15.81 -1.28 10.58
C ARG A 380 -14.92 -2.52 10.60
N LEU A 381 -14.27 -2.86 9.48
CA LEU A 381 -13.25 -3.93 9.46
C LEU A 381 -12.11 -3.67 10.45
N SER A 382 -11.60 -2.43 10.52
CA SER A 382 -10.56 -2.07 11.51
C SER A 382 -11.02 -2.20 12.95
N GLN A 383 -12.29 -1.90 13.25
CA GLN A 383 -12.87 -2.11 14.58
C GLN A 383 -13.09 -3.59 14.89
N THR A 384 -13.50 -4.37 13.89
CA THR A 384 -13.69 -5.82 14.02
C THR A 384 -12.38 -6.54 14.26
N PHE A 385 -11.28 -6.10 13.63
CA PHE A 385 -9.96 -6.73 13.69
C PHE A 385 -8.86 -5.79 14.21
N PRO A 386 -8.88 -5.41 15.49
CA PRO A 386 -7.82 -4.60 16.10
C PRO A 386 -6.48 -5.34 16.18
N ASP A 387 -6.52 -6.67 16.12
CA ASP A 387 -5.38 -7.57 16.14
C ASP A 387 -4.80 -7.86 14.74
N ALA A 388 -5.42 -7.34 13.68
CA ALA A 388 -4.92 -7.53 12.33
C ALA A 388 -3.54 -6.89 12.15
N LEU A 389 -2.64 -7.61 11.48
CA LEU A 389 -1.33 -7.09 11.10
C LEU A 389 -1.46 -5.99 10.05
N SER A 390 -2.42 -6.15 9.13
CA SER A 390 -2.75 -5.16 8.11
C SER A 390 -4.18 -5.35 7.64
N ILE A 391 -4.88 -4.26 7.37
CA ILE A 391 -6.12 -4.26 6.59
C ILE A 391 -5.90 -3.33 5.41
N ALA A 392 -6.20 -3.81 4.22
CA ALA A 392 -5.94 -3.09 2.98
C ALA A 392 -7.14 -3.10 2.07
N ARG A 393 -7.28 -2.03 1.28
CA ARG A 393 -8.18 -2.02 0.12
C ARG A 393 -7.36 -2.37 -1.12
N LYS A 394 -7.70 -3.49 -1.76
CA LYS A 394 -6.98 -3.99 -2.94
C LYS A 394 -7.40 -3.23 -4.19
N GLU A 395 -8.69 -3.28 -4.50
CA GLU A 395 -9.31 -2.57 -5.63
C GLU A 395 -10.83 -2.48 -5.43
N LYS A 396 -11.50 -1.49 -6.02
CA LYS A 396 -12.98 -1.37 -6.00
C LYS A 396 -13.58 -1.56 -4.59
N ASP A 397 -14.33 -2.64 -4.38
CA ASP A 397 -14.99 -3.10 -3.15
C ASP A 397 -14.28 -4.29 -2.48
N GLU A 398 -13.07 -4.61 -2.92
CA GLU A 398 -12.24 -5.70 -2.41
C GLU A 398 -11.30 -5.24 -1.28
N PHE A 399 -11.33 -5.97 -0.18
CA PHE A 399 -10.50 -5.74 1.00
C PHE A 399 -9.68 -7.00 1.33
N LEU A 400 -8.44 -6.78 1.76
CA LEU A 400 -7.55 -7.80 2.28
C LEU A 400 -7.35 -7.61 3.78
N ILE A 401 -7.38 -8.71 4.53
CA ILE A 401 -7.09 -8.73 5.96
C ILE A 401 -5.95 -9.72 6.17
N LEU A 402 -4.87 -9.24 6.80
CA LEU A 402 -3.73 -10.06 7.20
C LEU A 402 -3.81 -10.32 8.70
N LEU A 403 -4.02 -11.58 9.07
CA LEU A 403 -4.08 -12.04 10.44
C LEU A 403 -2.88 -12.96 10.72
N LYS A 404 -2.50 -13.07 12.00
CA LYS A 404 -1.68 -14.20 12.44
C LYS A 404 -2.51 -15.47 12.32
N GLY A 405 -1.98 -16.50 11.67
CA GLY A 405 -2.60 -17.81 11.53
C GLY A 405 -2.54 -18.62 12.82
N GLY A 406 -3.48 -19.56 12.96
CA GLY A 406 -3.65 -20.39 14.16
C GLY A 406 -4.41 -19.69 15.30
N GLY A 407 -4.33 -20.24 16.52
CA GLY A 407 -4.83 -19.59 17.75
C GLY A 407 -6.30 -19.15 17.72
N GLU A 408 -6.54 -17.88 18.07
CA GLU A 408 -7.84 -17.18 18.15
C GLU A 408 -8.40 -16.74 16.78
N ASN A 409 -7.62 -16.87 15.69
CA ASN A 409 -8.03 -16.48 14.35
C ASN A 409 -8.27 -17.72 13.48
N ARG A 410 -9.13 -18.63 13.96
CA ARG A 410 -9.65 -19.72 13.13
C ARG A 410 -10.59 -19.14 12.08
N ILE A 411 -10.73 -19.85 10.97
CA ILE A 411 -11.53 -19.39 9.84
C ILE A 411 -12.97 -19.14 10.27
N GLU A 412 -13.53 -20.04 11.09
CA GLU A 412 -14.89 -19.93 11.63
C GLU A 412 -15.07 -18.69 12.51
N ASP A 413 -14.07 -18.36 13.35
CA ASP A 413 -14.10 -17.19 14.22
C ASP A 413 -14.06 -15.89 13.40
N VAL A 414 -13.24 -15.87 12.35
CA VAL A 414 -13.17 -14.73 11.43
C VAL A 414 -14.48 -14.54 10.68
N VAL A 415 -15.09 -15.63 10.18
CA VAL A 415 -16.40 -15.58 9.53
C VAL A 415 -17.46 -15.01 10.47
N ALA A 416 -17.55 -15.53 11.70
CA ALA A 416 -18.53 -15.06 12.69
C ALA A 416 -18.34 -13.58 13.03
N ARG A 417 -17.08 -13.12 13.24
CA ARG A 417 -16.77 -11.70 13.50
C ARG A 417 -17.21 -10.79 12.36
N VAL A 418 -17.02 -11.20 11.11
CA VAL A 418 -17.47 -10.42 9.94
C VAL A 418 -19.00 -10.43 9.86
N GLU A 419 -19.65 -11.58 10.02
CA GLU A 419 -21.10 -11.68 9.98
C GLU A 419 -21.76 -10.80 11.04
N ASP A 420 -21.29 -10.85 12.28
CA ASP A 420 -21.80 -10.03 13.39
C ASP A 420 -21.59 -8.53 13.12
N ALA A 421 -20.40 -8.14 12.66
CA ALA A 421 -20.08 -6.74 12.38
C ALA A 421 -20.97 -6.16 11.26
N PHE A 422 -21.23 -6.94 10.21
CA PHE A 422 -22.02 -6.49 9.06
C PHE A 422 -23.51 -6.82 9.16
N HIS A 423 -23.96 -7.42 10.27
CA HIS A 423 -25.37 -7.54 10.60
C HIS A 423 -26.00 -6.17 10.87
N GLU A 424 -25.26 -5.25 11.50
CA GLU A 424 -25.70 -3.88 11.73
C GLU A 424 -25.63 -3.06 10.43
N PRO A 425 -26.70 -2.34 10.03
CA PRO A 425 -26.66 -1.48 8.84
C PRO A 425 -25.58 -0.39 8.90
N ILE A 426 -25.09 0.01 7.73
CA ILE A 426 -24.26 1.20 7.57
C ILE A 426 -25.17 2.40 7.31
N SER A 427 -25.08 3.40 8.18
CA SER A 427 -25.83 4.66 8.05
C SER A 427 -25.10 5.67 7.15
N LEU A 428 -25.79 6.18 6.13
CA LEU A 428 -25.35 7.24 5.21
C LEU A 428 -26.36 8.38 5.21
N GLY A 429 -26.24 9.30 6.17
CA GLY A 429 -27.28 10.30 6.41
C GLY A 429 -28.60 9.62 6.76
N ASP A 430 -29.62 9.84 5.93
CA ASP A 430 -30.97 9.28 6.12
C ASP A 430 -31.14 7.86 5.56
N THR A 431 -30.14 7.30 4.89
CA THR A 431 -30.20 5.95 4.30
C THR A 431 -29.47 4.93 5.16
N GLN A 432 -30.08 3.77 5.40
CA GLN A 432 -29.47 2.62 6.06
C GLN A 432 -29.27 1.49 5.05
N ILE A 433 -28.05 0.95 4.97
CA ILE A 433 -27.71 -0.11 4.01
C ILE A 433 -27.13 -1.29 4.77
N THR A 434 -27.79 -2.45 4.70
CA THR A 434 -27.22 -3.69 5.22
C THR A 434 -26.27 -4.26 4.18
N LEU A 435 -25.00 -4.48 4.56
CA LEU A 435 -24.00 -5.08 3.69
C LEU A 435 -23.87 -6.57 4.00
N ARG A 436 -23.49 -7.35 2.99
CA ARG A 436 -23.02 -8.73 3.17
C ARG A 436 -21.65 -8.85 2.55
N MET A 437 -20.72 -9.49 3.26
CA MET A 437 -19.36 -9.72 2.78
C MET A 437 -19.23 -11.13 2.24
N ARG A 438 -18.46 -11.31 1.16
CA ARG A 438 -17.95 -12.63 0.75
C ARG A 438 -16.49 -12.75 1.18
N LEU A 439 -16.05 -13.94 1.61
CA LEU A 439 -14.73 -14.17 2.19
C LEU A 439 -14.01 -15.36 1.52
N GLY A 440 -12.81 -15.14 1.00
CA GLY A 440 -11.89 -16.17 0.53
C GLY A 440 -10.69 -16.25 1.46
N PHE A 441 -10.36 -17.45 1.91
CA PHE A 441 -9.27 -17.67 2.88
C PHE A 441 -8.11 -18.41 2.24
N ALA A 442 -6.88 -18.00 2.57
CA ALA A 442 -5.69 -18.80 2.33
C ALA A 442 -4.72 -18.65 3.51
N ALA A 443 -4.21 -19.77 4.00
CA ALA A 443 -3.26 -19.82 5.09
C ALA A 443 -1.90 -20.31 4.60
N VAL A 444 -0.84 -19.86 5.26
CA VAL A 444 0.51 -20.40 5.12
C VAL A 444 1.01 -20.82 6.50
N ASP A 445 1.54 -22.04 6.58
CA ASP A 445 2.16 -22.56 7.78
C ASP A 445 3.57 -21.96 7.99
N ALA A 446 4.07 -22.01 9.23
CA ALA A 446 5.32 -21.35 9.62
C ALA A 446 6.58 -21.81 8.85
N ASP A 447 6.52 -22.98 8.22
CA ASP A 447 7.64 -23.64 7.53
C ASP A 447 7.54 -23.56 6.00
N GLU A 448 6.49 -22.94 5.44
CA GLU A 448 6.34 -22.75 4.00
C GLU A 448 6.78 -21.35 3.56
N GLU A 449 7.79 -21.29 2.69
CA GLU A 449 8.13 -20.05 1.98
C GLU A 449 7.09 -19.81 0.87
N GLN A 450 6.12 -18.91 1.12
CA GLN A 450 5.21 -18.41 0.10
C GLN A 450 5.32 -16.90 -0.07
N GLU A 451 5.37 -16.46 -1.32
CA GLU A 451 5.27 -15.06 -1.67
C GLU A 451 3.86 -14.53 -1.33
N ALA A 452 3.80 -13.31 -0.79
CA ALA A 452 2.54 -12.66 -0.42
C ALA A 452 1.51 -12.66 -1.57
N GLU A 453 1.97 -12.43 -2.79
CA GLU A 453 1.15 -12.40 -4.00
C GLU A 453 0.53 -13.76 -4.31
N GLN A 454 1.26 -14.85 -4.09
CA GLN A 454 0.76 -16.20 -4.28
C GLN A 454 -0.35 -16.51 -3.26
N LEU A 455 -0.16 -16.15 -2.00
CA LEU A 455 -1.16 -16.40 -0.96
C LEU A 455 -2.43 -15.55 -1.17
N VAL A 456 -2.28 -14.29 -1.59
CA VAL A 456 -3.40 -13.44 -2.02
C VAL A 456 -4.11 -14.04 -3.23
N ARG A 457 -3.37 -14.61 -4.19
CA ARG A 457 -3.96 -15.31 -5.35
C ARG A 457 -4.77 -16.53 -4.91
N HIS A 458 -4.27 -17.33 -3.97
CA HIS A 458 -5.00 -18.46 -3.40
C HIS A 458 -6.32 -18.01 -2.73
N ALA A 459 -6.26 -16.97 -1.89
CA ALA A 459 -7.46 -16.39 -1.27
C ALA A 459 -8.44 -15.85 -2.32
N SER A 460 -7.94 -15.29 -3.42
CA SER A 460 -8.75 -14.81 -4.55
C SER A 460 -9.44 -15.94 -5.30
N ILE A 461 -8.79 -17.10 -5.47
CA ILE A 461 -9.40 -18.29 -6.07
C ILE A 461 -10.57 -18.77 -5.19
N ALA A 462 -10.36 -18.82 -3.87
CA ALA A 462 -11.41 -19.18 -2.92
C ALA A 462 -12.57 -18.17 -2.96
N LEU A 463 -12.29 -16.86 -2.95
CA LEU A 463 -13.31 -15.82 -3.07
C LEU A 463 -14.12 -15.96 -4.37
N ASN A 464 -13.45 -16.24 -5.49
CA ASN A 464 -14.14 -16.47 -6.77
C ASN A 464 -15.03 -17.72 -6.75
N ASP A 465 -14.65 -18.78 -6.04
CA ASP A 465 -15.50 -19.97 -5.84
C ASP A 465 -16.80 -19.60 -5.12
N VAL A 466 -16.71 -18.76 -4.08
CA VAL A 466 -17.89 -18.18 -3.38
C VAL A 466 -18.75 -17.37 -4.34
N ARG A 467 -18.14 -16.50 -5.17
CA ARG A 467 -18.85 -15.67 -6.16
C ARG A 467 -19.66 -16.52 -7.14
N GLN A 468 -19.13 -17.67 -7.54
CA GLN A 468 -19.75 -18.55 -8.55
C GLN A 468 -20.84 -19.43 -7.95
N LYS A 469 -20.55 -20.13 -6.84
CA LYS A 469 -21.49 -21.11 -6.27
C LYS A 469 -22.63 -20.47 -5.49
N GLY A 470 -22.37 -19.36 -4.81
CA GLY A 470 -23.38 -18.65 -4.00
C GLY A 470 -24.00 -19.46 -2.85
N LEU A 471 -23.52 -20.68 -2.58
CA LEU A 471 -24.04 -21.58 -1.54
C LEU A 471 -23.67 -21.10 -0.12
N THR A 472 -22.48 -20.52 0.01
CA THR A 472 -21.94 -19.97 1.25
C THR A 472 -21.47 -18.53 0.99
N ASN A 473 -21.19 -17.79 2.06
CA ASN A 473 -20.53 -16.49 1.98
C ASN A 473 -19.01 -16.60 2.12
N HIS A 474 -18.46 -17.79 2.32
CA HIS A 474 -17.03 -17.99 2.43
C HIS A 474 -16.52 -19.31 1.85
N ALA A 475 -15.24 -19.35 1.49
CA ALA A 475 -14.53 -20.55 1.09
C ALA A 475 -13.06 -20.50 1.49
N VAL A 476 -12.49 -21.66 1.74
CA VAL A 476 -11.06 -21.84 2.04
C VAL A 476 -10.37 -22.41 0.81
N PHE A 477 -9.24 -21.83 0.45
CA PHE A 477 -8.47 -22.29 -0.70
C PHE A 477 -8.10 -23.76 -0.56
N HIS A 478 -8.37 -24.51 -1.63
CA HIS A 478 -7.93 -25.88 -1.79
C HIS A 478 -7.30 -26.02 -3.18
N PRO A 479 -6.19 -26.78 -3.37
CA PRO A 479 -5.55 -26.94 -4.67
C PRO A 479 -6.50 -27.34 -5.82
N LEU A 480 -7.48 -28.19 -5.54
CA LEU A 480 -8.53 -28.57 -6.50
C LEU A 480 -9.36 -27.38 -7.03
N MET A 481 -9.49 -26.28 -6.27
CA MET A 481 -10.16 -25.06 -6.75
C MET A 481 -9.34 -24.39 -7.86
N GLN A 482 -8.02 -24.41 -7.75
CA GLN A 482 -7.13 -23.87 -8.78
C GLN A 482 -7.21 -24.71 -10.06
N GLU A 483 -7.21 -26.04 -9.93
CA GLU A 483 -7.41 -26.95 -11.06
C GLU A 483 -8.76 -26.75 -11.74
N ALA A 484 -9.84 -26.62 -10.95
CA ALA A 484 -11.18 -26.33 -11.47
C ALA A 484 -11.24 -24.98 -12.20
N ALA A 485 -10.58 -23.94 -11.66
CA ALA A 485 -10.49 -22.64 -12.30
C ALA A 485 -9.73 -22.70 -13.63
N PHE A 486 -8.60 -23.43 -13.68
CA PHE A 486 -7.83 -23.63 -14.91
C PHE A 486 -8.63 -24.40 -15.96
N GLU A 487 -9.33 -25.46 -15.54
CA GLU A 487 -10.17 -26.23 -16.45
C GLU A 487 -11.33 -25.41 -17.00
N ARG A 488 -12.00 -24.58 -16.19
CA ARG A 488 -13.03 -23.65 -16.70
C ARG A 488 -12.46 -22.71 -17.75
N LEU A 489 -11.28 -22.15 -17.54
CA LEU A 489 -10.61 -21.30 -18.52
C LEU A 489 -10.30 -22.08 -19.81
N ARG A 490 -9.79 -23.31 -19.69
CA ARG A 490 -9.52 -24.20 -20.83
C ARG A 490 -10.80 -24.48 -21.61
N LEU A 491 -11.91 -24.83 -20.95
CA LEU A 491 -13.20 -25.10 -21.58
C LEU A 491 -13.80 -23.84 -22.22
N ALA A 492 -13.68 -22.67 -21.57
CA ALA A 492 -14.11 -21.40 -22.14
C ALA A 492 -13.32 -21.03 -23.41
N SER A 493 -12.02 -21.35 -23.46
CA SER A 493 -11.21 -21.15 -24.68
C SER A 493 -11.67 -22.01 -25.85
N LEU A 494 -12.19 -23.23 -25.58
CA LEU A 494 -12.78 -24.09 -26.61
C LEU A 494 -14.08 -23.51 -27.18
N LEU A 495 -14.79 -22.66 -26.43
CA LEU A 495 -16.02 -22.00 -26.86
C LEU A 495 -15.74 -20.74 -27.71
N THR A 496 -14.62 -20.05 -27.49
CA THR A 496 -14.28 -18.78 -28.19
C THR A 496 -13.28 -18.93 -29.34
N GLY A 497 -12.55 -20.04 -29.41
CA GLY A 497 -11.46 -20.28 -30.35
C GLY A 497 -11.88 -20.28 -31.83
N GLY A 498 -11.00 -19.74 -32.69
CA GLY A 498 -11.17 -19.63 -34.14
C GLY A 498 -11.13 -20.98 -34.89
N ALA A 499 -9.96 -21.44 -35.33
CA ALA A 499 -9.85 -22.54 -36.30
C ALA A 499 -10.32 -23.93 -35.81
N ASP A 500 -10.48 -24.11 -34.49
CA ASP A 500 -10.95 -25.33 -33.82
C ASP A 500 -12.27 -25.08 -33.07
N LYS A 501 -13.29 -24.53 -33.75
CA LYS A 501 -14.58 -24.26 -33.10
C LYS A 501 -15.21 -25.56 -32.60
N THR A 502 -15.48 -25.60 -31.30
CA THR A 502 -16.39 -26.59 -30.72
C THR A 502 -17.72 -26.54 -31.47
N GLU A 503 -18.18 -27.69 -31.94
CA GLU A 503 -19.45 -27.78 -32.63
C GLU A 503 -20.57 -28.06 -31.62
N PHE A 504 -21.64 -27.30 -31.74
CA PHE A 504 -22.86 -27.45 -30.96
C PHE A 504 -23.92 -28.16 -31.80
N PHE A 505 -24.65 -29.07 -31.20
CA PHE A 505 -25.76 -29.77 -31.83
C PHE A 505 -26.79 -30.18 -30.77
N LEU A 506 -27.97 -30.57 -31.20
CA LEU A 506 -29.08 -30.91 -30.32
C LEU A 506 -29.37 -32.41 -30.38
N HIS A 507 -29.61 -32.99 -29.21
CA HIS A 507 -30.35 -34.23 -29.07
C HIS A 507 -31.71 -33.94 -28.46
N TYR A 508 -32.66 -34.84 -28.66
CA TYR A 508 -34.03 -34.71 -28.20
C TYR A 508 -34.42 -35.94 -27.38
N GLN A 509 -34.92 -35.73 -26.18
CA GLN A 509 -35.45 -36.83 -25.37
C GLN A 509 -36.98 -36.77 -25.33
N PRO A 510 -37.68 -37.86 -25.71
CA PRO A 510 -39.14 -37.92 -25.61
C PRO A 510 -39.62 -37.87 -24.16
N ILE A 511 -40.69 -37.12 -23.95
CA ILE A 511 -41.49 -37.09 -22.73
C ILE A 511 -42.88 -37.64 -23.09
N MET A 512 -43.32 -38.64 -22.35
CA MET A 512 -44.55 -39.38 -22.63
C MET A 512 -45.64 -38.97 -21.66
N HIS A 513 -46.89 -38.98 -22.09
CA HIS A 513 -48.02 -39.00 -21.17
C HIS A 513 -47.94 -40.25 -20.29
N ALA A 514 -48.04 -40.09 -18.98
CA ALA A 514 -47.94 -41.23 -18.07
C ALA A 514 -49.07 -42.24 -18.33
N GLN A 515 -50.26 -41.76 -18.65
CA GLN A 515 -51.42 -42.56 -19.03
C GLN A 515 -51.52 -42.61 -20.56
N GLY A 516 -51.69 -43.82 -21.11
CA GLY A 516 -51.82 -44.03 -22.56
C GLY A 516 -50.49 -43.99 -23.33
N GLU A 517 -49.42 -43.47 -22.74
CA GLU A 517 -48.04 -43.51 -23.28
C GLU A 517 -47.90 -42.91 -24.69
N SER A 518 -48.73 -41.92 -25.01
CA SER A 518 -48.55 -41.08 -26.19
C SER A 518 -47.46 -40.05 -25.96
N ILE A 519 -46.88 -39.53 -27.04
CA ILE A 519 -45.84 -38.49 -26.95
C ILE A 519 -46.47 -37.18 -26.48
N ALA A 520 -45.98 -36.62 -25.38
CA ALA A 520 -46.40 -35.33 -24.85
C ALA A 520 -45.51 -34.19 -25.35
N SER A 521 -44.19 -34.37 -25.25
CA SER A 521 -43.21 -33.37 -25.70
C SER A 521 -41.83 -33.97 -25.96
N PHE A 522 -40.89 -33.15 -26.42
CA PHE A 522 -39.47 -33.48 -26.51
C PHE A 522 -38.65 -32.45 -25.76
N GLU A 523 -37.67 -32.90 -24.97
CA GLU A 523 -36.68 -32.01 -24.37
C GLU A 523 -35.47 -31.85 -25.29
N ALA A 524 -35.18 -30.61 -25.68
CA ALA A 524 -33.98 -30.26 -26.44
C ALA A 524 -32.76 -30.16 -25.52
N LEU A 525 -31.81 -31.05 -25.75
CA LEU A 525 -30.62 -31.23 -24.95
C LEU A 525 -29.37 -30.85 -25.77
N MET A 526 -28.70 -29.79 -25.33
CA MET A 526 -27.45 -29.32 -25.96
C MET A 526 -26.36 -30.38 -25.86
N ARG A 527 -25.59 -30.56 -26.94
CA ARG A 527 -24.42 -31.41 -26.98
C ARG A 527 -23.24 -30.68 -27.61
N PHE A 528 -22.06 -31.02 -27.12
CA PHE A 528 -20.79 -30.40 -27.51
C PHE A 528 -19.86 -31.47 -28.05
N ARG A 529 -19.18 -31.17 -29.17
CA ARG A 529 -18.12 -32.04 -29.68
C ARG A 529 -16.91 -31.25 -30.17
N THR A 530 -15.75 -31.88 -30.09
CA THR A 530 -14.53 -31.36 -30.72
C THR A 530 -14.66 -31.40 -32.26
N PRO A 531 -13.85 -30.62 -33.00
CA PRO A 531 -13.75 -30.74 -34.45
C PRO A 531 -13.39 -32.15 -34.93
N SER A 532 -12.67 -32.91 -34.11
CA SER A 532 -12.35 -34.32 -34.36
C SER A 532 -13.52 -35.29 -34.11
N GLY A 533 -14.67 -34.79 -33.66
CA GLY A 533 -15.90 -35.56 -33.44
C GLY A 533 -16.07 -36.18 -32.04
N SER A 534 -15.18 -35.88 -31.09
CA SER A 534 -15.28 -36.43 -29.72
C SER A 534 -16.28 -35.66 -28.88
N LEU A 535 -17.18 -36.36 -28.18
CA LEU A 535 -18.17 -35.75 -27.29
C LEU A 535 -17.51 -35.12 -26.06
N LEU A 536 -17.92 -33.91 -25.73
CA LEU A 536 -17.51 -33.19 -24.54
C LEU A 536 -18.59 -33.31 -23.45
N ASN A 537 -18.16 -33.30 -22.18
CA ASN A 537 -19.09 -33.32 -21.06
C ASN A 537 -19.95 -32.05 -21.06
N THR A 538 -21.26 -32.22 -21.28
CA THR A 538 -22.20 -31.10 -21.46
C THR A 538 -22.29 -30.23 -20.21
N ALA A 539 -22.41 -30.82 -19.01
CA ALA A 539 -22.51 -30.06 -17.77
C ALA A 539 -21.29 -29.13 -17.57
N ARG A 540 -20.07 -29.66 -17.76
CA ARG A 540 -18.83 -28.86 -17.62
C ARG A 540 -18.72 -27.75 -18.68
N MET A 541 -19.21 -27.98 -19.90
CA MET A 541 -19.22 -26.97 -20.96
C MET A 541 -20.22 -25.85 -20.66
N ILE A 542 -21.40 -26.19 -20.12
CA ILE A 542 -22.40 -25.21 -19.69
C ILE A 542 -21.85 -24.37 -18.52
N GLU A 543 -21.28 -25.00 -17.49
CA GLU A 543 -20.62 -24.28 -16.39
C GLU A 543 -19.53 -23.32 -16.88
N ALA A 544 -18.71 -23.75 -17.84
CA ALA A 544 -17.68 -22.90 -18.43
C ALA A 544 -18.27 -21.74 -19.22
N ALA A 545 -19.34 -21.98 -19.99
CA ALA A 545 -20.04 -20.95 -20.76
C ALA A 545 -20.71 -19.90 -19.86
N GLU A 546 -21.26 -20.33 -18.73
CA GLU A 546 -21.82 -19.45 -17.71
C GLU A 546 -20.70 -18.63 -17.04
N ALA A 547 -19.61 -19.26 -16.64
CA ALA A 547 -18.48 -18.55 -16.03
C ALA A 547 -17.85 -17.51 -16.99
N SER A 548 -17.89 -17.75 -18.31
CA SER A 548 -17.35 -16.86 -19.32
C SER A 548 -18.37 -15.90 -19.94
N GLY A 549 -19.65 -15.96 -19.54
CA GLY A 549 -20.74 -15.15 -20.10
C GLY A 549 -21.18 -15.52 -21.52
N LEU A 550 -20.66 -16.61 -22.09
CA LEU A 550 -21.01 -17.08 -23.45
C LEU A 550 -22.37 -17.79 -23.50
N ILE A 551 -22.91 -18.18 -22.35
CA ILE A 551 -24.19 -18.90 -22.25
C ILE A 551 -25.35 -18.16 -22.92
N SER A 552 -25.32 -16.83 -22.94
CA SER A 552 -26.33 -16.01 -23.64
C SER A 552 -26.30 -16.20 -25.15
N GLU A 553 -25.11 -16.27 -25.76
CA GLU A 553 -24.95 -16.48 -27.19
C GLU A 553 -25.26 -17.92 -27.60
N ILE A 554 -24.78 -18.88 -26.80
CA ILE A 554 -25.06 -20.31 -26.98
C ILE A 554 -26.56 -20.58 -26.86
N GLY A 555 -27.24 -19.94 -25.92
CA GLY A 555 -28.68 -20.01 -25.75
C GLY A 555 -29.47 -19.44 -26.94
N SER A 556 -29.06 -18.28 -27.45
CA SER A 556 -29.66 -17.71 -28.67
C SER A 556 -29.53 -18.65 -29.88
N TRP A 557 -28.37 -19.30 -30.02
CA TRP A 557 -28.16 -20.35 -31.02
C TRP A 557 -29.06 -21.57 -30.78
N MET A 558 -29.18 -22.02 -29.52
CA MET A 558 -30.03 -23.15 -29.13
C MET A 558 -31.48 -22.92 -29.54
N PHE A 559 -32.07 -21.75 -29.22
CA PHE A 559 -33.46 -21.46 -29.58
C PHE A 559 -33.67 -21.51 -31.10
N LYS A 560 -32.76 -20.89 -31.87
CA LYS A 560 -32.84 -20.87 -33.34
C LYS A 560 -32.75 -22.28 -33.93
N ALA A 561 -31.84 -23.11 -33.44
CA ALA A 561 -31.69 -24.47 -33.91
C ALA A 561 -32.87 -25.35 -33.48
N ALA A 562 -33.23 -25.33 -32.20
CA ALA A 562 -34.26 -26.20 -31.63
C ALA A 562 -35.65 -25.90 -32.22
N PHE A 563 -36.02 -24.62 -32.34
CA PHE A 563 -37.33 -24.23 -32.86
C PHE A 563 -37.45 -24.54 -34.34
N ARG A 564 -36.39 -24.29 -35.13
CA ARG A 564 -36.35 -24.65 -36.55
C ARG A 564 -36.49 -26.15 -36.74
N GLU A 565 -35.63 -26.95 -36.10
CA GLU A 565 -35.67 -28.41 -36.23
C GLU A 565 -37.03 -28.98 -35.82
N PHE A 566 -37.63 -28.46 -34.73
CA PHE A 566 -38.97 -28.89 -34.30
C PHE A 566 -40.07 -28.49 -35.31
N SER A 567 -39.99 -27.28 -35.90
CA SER A 567 -40.96 -26.83 -36.91
C SER A 567 -40.93 -27.67 -38.20
N GLU A 568 -39.78 -28.26 -38.52
CA GLU A 568 -39.59 -29.10 -39.72
C GLU A 568 -40.10 -30.55 -39.52
N MET A 569 -40.47 -30.94 -38.29
CA MET A 569 -40.97 -32.28 -37.97
C MET A 569 -42.44 -32.46 -38.40
N SER A 570 -42.65 -32.90 -39.63
CA SER A 570 -44.00 -33.05 -40.23
C SER A 570 -44.88 -34.16 -39.65
N ALA A 571 -44.31 -35.10 -38.88
CA ALA A 571 -45.04 -36.23 -38.30
C ALA A 571 -45.51 -36.01 -36.85
N VAL A 572 -45.24 -34.83 -36.30
CA VAL A 572 -45.54 -34.49 -34.90
C VAL A 572 -46.88 -33.74 -34.84
N SER A 573 -47.81 -34.22 -34.02
CA SER A 573 -49.10 -33.56 -33.80
C SER A 573 -48.92 -32.13 -33.27
N ASP A 574 -49.89 -31.25 -33.56
CA ASP A 574 -49.91 -29.88 -33.05
C ASP A 574 -50.00 -29.81 -31.52
N GLU A 575 -50.45 -30.89 -30.87
CA GLU A 575 -50.55 -31.01 -29.41
C GLU A 575 -49.20 -31.27 -28.73
N VAL A 576 -48.22 -31.81 -29.47
CA VAL A 576 -46.89 -32.09 -28.93
C VAL A 576 -46.10 -30.79 -28.81
N ARG A 577 -45.41 -30.64 -27.68
CA ARG A 577 -44.58 -29.46 -27.37
C ARG A 577 -43.08 -29.74 -27.45
N LEU A 578 -42.29 -28.66 -27.41
CA LEU A 578 -40.84 -28.70 -27.28
C LEU A 578 -40.41 -28.03 -25.98
N ASN A 579 -39.65 -28.76 -25.16
CA ASN A 579 -39.07 -28.26 -23.93
C ASN A 579 -37.65 -27.73 -24.18
N VAL A 580 -37.33 -26.55 -23.66
CA VAL A 580 -35.99 -25.94 -23.73
C VAL A 580 -35.56 -25.40 -22.36
N ASN A 581 -34.29 -25.61 -22.03
CA ASN A 581 -33.70 -25.19 -20.78
C ASN A 581 -33.30 -23.70 -20.78
N LEU A 582 -33.53 -23.00 -19.67
CA LEU A 582 -33.11 -21.61 -19.44
C LEU A 582 -32.10 -21.52 -18.29
N SER A 583 -30.89 -21.05 -18.60
CA SER A 583 -29.90 -20.71 -17.57
C SER A 583 -30.28 -19.42 -16.85
N PRO A 584 -30.02 -19.31 -15.53
CA PRO A 584 -30.21 -18.07 -14.77
C PRO A 584 -29.51 -16.85 -15.37
N GLN A 585 -28.33 -17.03 -15.95
CA GLN A 585 -27.60 -15.92 -16.56
C GLN A 585 -28.26 -15.43 -17.86
N GLN A 586 -28.92 -16.31 -18.60
CA GLN A 586 -29.68 -15.91 -19.80
C GLN A 586 -30.89 -15.06 -19.42
N VAL A 587 -31.57 -15.40 -18.30
CA VAL A 587 -32.73 -14.65 -17.80
C VAL A 587 -32.35 -13.22 -17.42
N GLN A 588 -31.15 -13.03 -16.88
CA GLN A 588 -30.63 -11.71 -16.50
C GLN A 588 -30.11 -10.90 -17.71
N ALA A 589 -29.96 -11.53 -18.88
CA ALA A 589 -29.49 -10.83 -20.07
C ALA A 589 -30.62 -10.02 -20.71
N ASN A 590 -30.39 -8.73 -20.96
CA ASN A 590 -31.36 -7.81 -21.58
C ASN A 590 -31.86 -8.24 -22.98
N ARG A 591 -31.23 -9.24 -23.60
CA ARG A 591 -31.53 -9.73 -24.95
C ARG A 591 -32.49 -10.93 -25.01
N ILE A 592 -32.81 -11.56 -23.88
CA ILE A 592 -33.52 -12.85 -23.85
C ILE A 592 -34.90 -12.82 -24.51
N TYR A 593 -35.70 -11.78 -24.25
CA TYR A 593 -37.02 -11.58 -24.86
C TYR A 593 -36.92 -11.58 -26.40
N ARG A 594 -35.95 -10.81 -26.91
CA ARG A 594 -35.69 -10.68 -28.34
C ARG A 594 -35.21 -11.99 -28.94
N ASP A 595 -34.26 -12.67 -28.28
CA ASP A 595 -33.71 -13.93 -28.80
C ASP A 595 -34.80 -15.01 -28.96
N ILE A 596 -35.74 -15.10 -28.00
CA ILE A 596 -36.87 -16.04 -28.06
C ILE A 596 -37.86 -15.66 -29.18
N GLU A 597 -38.27 -14.39 -29.27
CA GLU A 597 -39.22 -13.93 -30.30
C GLU A 597 -38.65 -14.05 -31.71
N GLU A 598 -37.39 -13.69 -31.92
CA GLU A 598 -36.72 -13.83 -33.22
C GLU A 598 -36.63 -15.29 -33.64
N ALA A 599 -36.23 -16.19 -32.73
CA ALA A 599 -36.14 -17.61 -33.03
C ALA A 599 -37.51 -18.22 -33.37
N ALA A 600 -38.55 -17.90 -32.57
CA ALA A 600 -39.89 -18.42 -32.78
C ALA A 600 -40.50 -17.91 -34.09
N THR A 601 -40.31 -16.61 -34.38
CA THR A 601 -40.78 -16.00 -35.63
C THR A 601 -40.07 -16.59 -36.85
N ALA A 602 -38.75 -16.79 -36.78
CA ALA A 602 -37.98 -17.39 -37.87
C ALA A 602 -38.39 -18.84 -38.16
N ALA A 603 -38.78 -19.59 -37.13
CA ALA A 603 -39.28 -20.97 -37.27
C ALA A 603 -40.79 -21.04 -37.60
N GLY A 604 -41.52 -19.91 -37.61
CA GLY A 604 -42.98 -19.91 -37.75
C GLY A 604 -43.70 -20.65 -36.62
N LEU A 605 -43.08 -20.74 -35.44
CA LEU A 605 -43.56 -21.54 -34.30
C LEU A 605 -44.28 -20.66 -33.29
N SER A 606 -45.49 -21.05 -32.89
CA SER A 606 -46.20 -20.40 -31.78
C SER A 606 -45.53 -20.73 -30.45
N LEU A 607 -45.39 -19.73 -29.57
CA LEU A 607 -44.89 -19.90 -28.20
C LEU A 607 -45.74 -20.88 -27.38
N SER A 608 -47.01 -21.08 -27.74
CA SER A 608 -47.87 -22.09 -27.11
C SER A 608 -47.44 -23.55 -27.31
N ARG A 609 -46.52 -23.80 -28.26
CA ARG A 609 -45.90 -25.10 -28.50
C ARG A 609 -44.59 -25.29 -27.73
N LEU A 610 -44.22 -24.33 -26.88
CA LEU A 610 -42.96 -24.35 -26.15
C LEU A 610 -43.19 -24.49 -24.64
N VAL A 611 -42.30 -25.25 -24.01
CA VAL A 611 -42.16 -25.36 -22.56
C VAL A 611 -40.76 -24.86 -22.21
N PHE A 612 -40.66 -23.94 -21.26
CA PHE A 612 -39.38 -23.44 -20.76
C PHE A 612 -39.11 -24.07 -19.40
N GLU A 613 -37.95 -24.72 -19.29
CA GLU A 613 -37.49 -25.39 -18.08
C GLU A 613 -36.50 -24.48 -17.35
N VAL A 614 -36.73 -24.28 -16.06
CA VAL A 614 -35.93 -23.40 -15.21
C VAL A 614 -35.56 -24.11 -13.93
N THR A 615 -34.28 -24.08 -13.56
CA THR A 615 -33.83 -24.72 -12.32
C THR A 615 -34.41 -24.03 -11.10
N GLU A 616 -34.60 -24.78 -10.02
CA GLU A 616 -35.09 -24.28 -8.73
C GLU A 616 -34.26 -23.09 -8.20
N GLY A 617 -32.95 -23.12 -8.40
CA GLY A 617 -32.01 -22.08 -7.96
C GLY A 617 -32.24 -20.70 -8.57
N LEU A 618 -32.92 -20.61 -9.72
CA LEU A 618 -33.30 -19.35 -10.37
C LEU A 618 -34.12 -18.43 -9.44
N PHE A 619 -34.82 -19.04 -8.49
CA PHE A 619 -35.83 -18.39 -7.67
C PHE A 619 -35.32 -17.89 -6.31
N LEU A 620 -34.11 -18.30 -5.89
CA LEU A 620 -33.55 -17.97 -4.57
C LEU A 620 -33.35 -16.46 -4.35
N ASN A 621 -33.14 -15.69 -5.42
CA ASN A 621 -32.85 -14.26 -5.34
C ASN A 621 -34.09 -13.35 -5.45
N ASN A 622 -35.28 -13.91 -5.71
CA ASN A 622 -36.55 -13.19 -5.85
C ASN A 622 -36.47 -11.96 -6.79
N ASP A 623 -35.79 -12.13 -7.93
CA ASP A 623 -35.53 -11.04 -8.87
C ASP A 623 -36.79 -10.70 -9.68
N GLN A 624 -37.19 -9.42 -9.69
CA GLN A 624 -38.33 -8.94 -10.50
C GLN A 624 -38.14 -9.21 -12.00
N VAL A 625 -36.89 -9.27 -12.48
CA VAL A 625 -36.55 -9.57 -13.88
C VAL A 625 -37.02 -10.97 -14.24
N THR A 626 -36.72 -11.98 -13.42
CA THR A 626 -37.14 -13.36 -13.60
C THR A 626 -38.66 -13.47 -13.65
N LEU A 627 -39.35 -12.90 -12.64
CA LEU A 627 -40.82 -12.95 -12.59
C LEU A 627 -41.47 -12.30 -13.80
N SER A 628 -40.90 -11.20 -14.30
CA SER A 628 -41.39 -10.51 -15.50
C SER A 628 -41.23 -11.37 -16.75
N LEU A 629 -40.09 -12.05 -16.93
CA LEU A 629 -39.84 -12.93 -18.07
C LEU A 629 -40.81 -14.12 -18.08
N LEU A 630 -40.95 -14.81 -16.94
CA LEU A 630 -41.83 -15.98 -16.85
C LEU A 630 -43.30 -15.61 -17.04
N THR A 631 -43.74 -14.48 -16.48
CA THR A 631 -45.10 -13.97 -16.69
C THR A 631 -45.33 -13.61 -18.16
N TRP A 632 -44.34 -13.00 -18.81
CA TRP A 632 -44.39 -12.68 -20.24
C TRP A 632 -44.48 -13.95 -21.11
N LEU A 633 -43.68 -14.98 -20.81
CA LEU A 633 -43.74 -16.28 -21.50
C LEU A 633 -45.13 -16.90 -21.42
N ARG A 634 -45.71 -16.95 -20.22
CA ARG A 634 -47.06 -17.48 -20.01
C ARG A 634 -48.14 -16.65 -20.70
N ALA A 635 -48.02 -15.32 -20.69
CA ALA A 635 -48.94 -14.44 -21.41
C ALA A 635 -48.91 -14.65 -22.94
N LYS A 636 -47.78 -15.12 -23.48
CA LYS A 636 -47.64 -15.52 -24.89
C LYS A 636 -48.07 -16.98 -25.16
N GLY A 637 -48.54 -17.70 -24.13
CA GLY A 637 -49.07 -19.06 -24.23
C GLY A 637 -48.05 -20.17 -23.96
N ALA A 638 -46.77 -19.85 -23.76
CA ALA A 638 -45.77 -20.85 -23.40
C ALA A 638 -46.01 -21.40 -22.00
N LYS A 639 -45.52 -22.61 -21.75
CA LYS A 639 -45.53 -23.21 -20.41
C LYS A 639 -44.18 -23.03 -19.73
N VAL A 640 -44.19 -22.92 -18.41
CA VAL A 640 -42.96 -22.84 -17.60
C VAL A 640 -42.96 -23.96 -16.58
N VAL A 641 -41.90 -24.75 -16.53
CA VAL A 641 -41.76 -25.89 -15.63
C VAL A 641 -40.49 -25.72 -14.79
N ILE A 642 -40.57 -26.03 -13.50
CA ILE A 642 -39.40 -26.02 -12.63
C ILE A 642 -38.66 -27.35 -12.79
N ASP A 643 -37.39 -27.26 -13.14
CA ASP A 643 -36.48 -28.38 -13.31
C ASP A 643 -35.70 -28.70 -12.02
N ASP A 644 -35.20 -29.93 -11.91
CA ASP A 644 -34.44 -30.46 -10.76
C ASP A 644 -35.15 -30.30 -9.39
N PHE A 645 -36.49 -30.36 -9.35
CA PHE A 645 -37.26 -30.02 -8.15
C PHE A 645 -36.99 -31.00 -6.99
N GLY A 646 -36.66 -30.43 -5.81
CA GLY A 646 -36.42 -31.19 -4.58
C GLY A 646 -34.94 -31.32 -4.20
N THR A 647 -34.03 -30.91 -5.07
CA THR A 647 -32.58 -30.87 -4.80
C THR A 647 -32.14 -29.58 -4.08
N GLY A 648 -33.02 -28.57 -4.02
CA GLY A 648 -32.77 -27.25 -3.41
C GLY A 648 -33.66 -26.89 -2.20
N TYR A 649 -33.56 -25.63 -1.76
CA TYR A 649 -34.30 -25.06 -0.62
C TYR A 649 -35.51 -24.23 -1.07
N SER A 650 -36.51 -24.84 -1.70
CA SER A 650 -37.77 -24.15 -1.99
C SER A 650 -38.69 -24.15 -0.77
N SER A 651 -38.91 -22.96 -0.20
CA SER A 651 -40.02 -22.75 0.72
C SER A 651 -41.34 -22.96 -0.05
N LEU A 652 -42.16 -23.91 0.36
CA LEU A 652 -43.50 -24.18 -0.22
C LEU A 652 -44.38 -22.92 -0.33
N SER A 653 -44.19 -21.96 0.57
CA SER A 653 -44.88 -20.67 0.54
C SER A 653 -44.53 -19.81 -0.68
N TYR A 654 -43.36 -20.04 -1.28
CA TYR A 654 -42.84 -19.34 -2.43
C TYR A 654 -43.31 -19.96 -3.74
N LEU A 655 -43.31 -21.29 -3.83
CA LEU A 655 -43.80 -22.05 -5.00
C LEU A 655 -45.19 -21.59 -5.45
N ARG A 656 -46.10 -21.35 -4.49
CA ARG A 656 -47.47 -20.86 -4.75
C ARG A 656 -47.53 -19.51 -5.49
N LYS A 657 -46.50 -18.68 -5.39
CA LYS A 657 -46.47 -17.34 -5.99
C LYS A 657 -45.82 -17.31 -7.37
N LEU A 658 -45.20 -18.42 -7.79
CA LEU A 658 -44.43 -18.46 -9.01
C LEU A 658 -45.34 -18.62 -10.23
N PRO A 659 -45.09 -17.86 -11.32
CA PRO A 659 -45.80 -18.04 -12.58
C PRO A 659 -45.27 -19.28 -13.32
N VAL A 660 -45.56 -20.46 -12.78
CA VAL A 660 -45.18 -21.77 -13.34
C VAL A 660 -46.41 -22.62 -13.60
N ASP A 661 -46.28 -23.63 -14.45
CA ASP A 661 -47.34 -24.56 -14.86
C ASP A 661 -47.07 -25.99 -14.37
N GLY A 662 -45.84 -26.31 -13.97
CA GLY A 662 -45.48 -27.66 -13.54
C GLY A 662 -44.12 -27.77 -12.86
N ILE A 663 -43.80 -28.99 -12.41
CA ILE A 663 -42.51 -29.38 -11.84
C ILE A 663 -41.99 -30.67 -12.48
N LYS A 664 -40.68 -30.79 -12.63
CA LYS A 664 -39.95 -32.02 -12.96
C LYS A 664 -39.28 -32.54 -11.70
N ILE A 665 -39.62 -33.77 -11.31
CA ILE A 665 -39.01 -34.46 -10.16
C ILE A 665 -37.67 -35.01 -10.62
N ASP A 666 -36.59 -34.57 -9.97
CA ASP A 666 -35.23 -34.96 -10.31
C ASP A 666 -35.03 -36.49 -10.26
N ARG A 667 -34.19 -36.98 -11.17
CA ARG A 667 -33.84 -38.39 -11.29
C ARG A 667 -33.29 -38.98 -10.00
N SER A 668 -32.60 -38.22 -9.16
CA SER A 668 -32.03 -38.74 -7.90
C SER A 668 -33.10 -39.31 -6.97
N PHE A 669 -34.33 -38.78 -7.01
CA PHE A 669 -35.46 -39.32 -6.26
C PHE A 669 -36.03 -40.58 -6.91
N ILE A 670 -36.13 -40.61 -8.25
CA ILE A 670 -36.75 -41.71 -8.99
C ILE A 670 -35.89 -42.98 -8.98
N MET A 671 -34.55 -42.85 -9.01
CA MET A 671 -33.63 -43.98 -9.19
C MET A 671 -33.78 -45.10 -8.14
N ASN A 672 -34.10 -44.77 -6.88
CA ASN A 672 -34.17 -45.74 -5.78
C ASN A 672 -35.58 -45.95 -5.21
N MET A 673 -36.62 -45.34 -5.78
CA MET A 673 -37.95 -45.32 -5.18
C MET A 673 -38.66 -46.68 -5.11
N ASP A 674 -38.21 -47.66 -5.89
CA ASP A 674 -38.73 -49.03 -5.88
C ASP A 674 -38.06 -49.91 -4.81
N GLN A 675 -36.94 -49.46 -4.23
CA GLN A 675 -36.17 -50.18 -3.21
C GLN A 675 -36.14 -49.48 -1.85
N ASP A 676 -36.43 -48.18 -1.81
CA ASP A 676 -36.39 -47.35 -0.62
C ASP A 676 -37.77 -46.73 -0.32
N SER A 677 -38.36 -47.13 0.79
CA SER A 677 -39.68 -46.62 1.23
C SER A 677 -39.64 -45.14 1.59
N ASP A 678 -38.50 -44.62 2.05
CA ASP A 678 -38.35 -43.23 2.43
C ASP A 678 -38.28 -42.35 1.17
N ALA A 679 -37.52 -42.78 0.16
CA ALA A 679 -37.50 -42.14 -1.16
C ALA A 679 -38.91 -42.07 -1.78
N LEU A 680 -39.67 -43.18 -1.72
CA LEU A 680 -41.05 -43.21 -2.20
C LEU A 680 -41.97 -42.27 -1.39
N ALA A 681 -41.77 -42.14 -0.08
CA ALA A 681 -42.54 -41.22 0.77
C ALA A 681 -42.28 -39.75 0.43
N VAL A 682 -41.04 -39.40 0.11
CA VAL A 682 -40.67 -38.05 -0.37
C VAL A 682 -41.36 -37.75 -1.69
N ILE A 683 -41.32 -38.66 -2.66
CA ILE A 683 -42.00 -38.50 -3.96
C ILE A 683 -43.50 -38.31 -3.77
N LYS A 684 -44.16 -39.13 -2.95
CA LYS A 684 -45.59 -38.98 -2.62
C LYS A 684 -45.90 -37.59 -2.07
N SER A 685 -45.02 -37.05 -1.23
CA SER A 685 -45.18 -35.72 -0.65
C SER A 685 -45.05 -34.62 -1.70
N ILE A 686 -44.05 -34.73 -2.60
CA ILE A 686 -43.85 -33.80 -3.72
C ILE A 686 -45.07 -33.81 -4.65
N VAL A 687 -45.55 -35.00 -5.02
CA VAL A 687 -46.73 -35.19 -5.88
C VAL A 687 -47.97 -34.56 -5.24
N ALA A 688 -48.21 -34.81 -3.95
CA ALA A 688 -49.35 -34.24 -3.24
C ALA A 688 -49.31 -32.70 -3.18
N VAL A 689 -48.12 -32.12 -2.99
CA VAL A 689 -47.92 -30.66 -3.02
C VAL A 689 -48.21 -30.09 -4.40
N ALA A 690 -47.67 -30.70 -5.46
CA ALA A 690 -47.87 -30.22 -6.82
C ALA A 690 -49.35 -30.28 -7.23
N GLN A 691 -50.04 -31.39 -6.92
CA GLN A 691 -51.48 -31.52 -7.16
C GLN A 691 -52.30 -30.48 -6.38
N ALA A 692 -51.94 -30.20 -5.11
CA ALA A 692 -52.61 -29.18 -4.31
C ALA A 692 -52.42 -27.75 -4.85
N LEU A 693 -51.40 -27.53 -5.68
CA LEU A 693 -51.09 -26.25 -6.33
C LEU A 693 -51.51 -26.21 -7.81
N ASP A 694 -52.18 -27.24 -8.30
CA ASP A 694 -52.59 -27.39 -9.71
C ASP A 694 -51.40 -27.29 -10.69
N LEU A 695 -50.28 -27.92 -10.30
CA LEU A 695 -49.05 -28.00 -11.09
C LEU A 695 -48.94 -29.38 -11.76
N SER A 696 -48.61 -29.41 -13.05
CA SER A 696 -48.34 -30.66 -13.76
C SER A 696 -47.03 -31.30 -13.28
N ILE A 697 -46.97 -32.62 -13.24
CA ILE A 697 -45.84 -33.36 -12.70
C ILE A 697 -45.18 -34.20 -13.79
N THR A 698 -43.88 -34.02 -13.96
CA THR A 698 -43.03 -34.87 -14.80
C THR A 698 -42.06 -35.65 -13.91
N ALA A 699 -41.98 -36.97 -14.09
CA ALA A 699 -40.97 -37.79 -13.42
C ALA A 699 -39.77 -38.04 -14.35
N GLU A 700 -38.57 -37.66 -13.91
CA GLU A 700 -37.36 -37.85 -14.70
C GLU A 700 -36.57 -39.09 -14.32
N GLY A 701 -35.85 -39.64 -15.30
CA GLY A 701 -35.00 -40.80 -15.08
C GLY A 701 -35.77 -42.09 -14.80
N VAL A 702 -36.96 -42.24 -15.36
CA VAL A 702 -37.69 -43.52 -15.35
C VAL A 702 -36.94 -44.53 -16.22
N GLU A 703 -36.42 -45.59 -15.60
CA GLU A 703 -35.62 -46.63 -16.25
C GLU A 703 -36.28 -48.01 -16.22
N THR A 704 -37.17 -48.27 -15.26
CA THR A 704 -37.81 -49.59 -15.08
C THR A 704 -39.33 -49.54 -15.21
N ASP A 705 -39.93 -50.68 -15.56
CA ASP A 705 -41.39 -50.83 -15.62
C ASP A 705 -42.06 -50.64 -14.24
N VAL A 706 -41.34 -50.98 -13.16
CA VAL A 706 -41.80 -50.78 -11.78
C VAL A 706 -41.90 -49.30 -11.47
N GLN A 707 -40.84 -48.53 -11.80
CA GLN A 707 -40.82 -47.09 -11.60
C GLN A 707 -41.96 -46.40 -12.37
N ARG A 708 -42.15 -46.79 -13.63
CA ARG A 708 -43.26 -46.33 -14.48
C ARG A 708 -44.62 -46.54 -13.84
N LYS A 709 -44.92 -47.77 -13.41
CA LYS A 709 -46.21 -48.12 -12.77
C LYS A 709 -46.43 -47.34 -11.48
N LEU A 710 -45.41 -47.20 -10.64
CA LEU A 710 -45.49 -46.42 -9.42
C LEU A 710 -45.86 -44.95 -9.70
N MET A 711 -45.24 -44.31 -10.70
CA MET A 711 -45.61 -42.93 -11.05
C MET A 711 -47.01 -42.82 -11.68
N GLN A 712 -47.44 -43.83 -12.45
CA GLN A 712 -48.81 -43.89 -12.96
C GLN A 712 -49.83 -44.02 -11.83
N ASP A 713 -49.57 -44.86 -10.83
CA ASP A 713 -50.42 -45.04 -9.65
C ASP A 713 -50.48 -43.77 -8.79
N LEU A 714 -49.40 -42.99 -8.77
CA LEU A 714 -49.34 -41.67 -8.15
C LEU A 714 -50.00 -40.56 -8.97
N GLN A 715 -50.59 -40.88 -10.13
CA GLN A 715 -51.24 -39.93 -11.02
C GLN A 715 -50.27 -38.82 -11.48
N CYS A 716 -49.02 -39.18 -11.77
CA CYS A 716 -48.09 -38.32 -12.49
C CYS A 716 -48.63 -38.04 -13.90
N ASP A 717 -48.40 -36.84 -14.43
CA ASP A 717 -48.90 -36.45 -15.77
C ASP A 717 -47.97 -36.93 -16.88
N TYR A 718 -46.66 -36.81 -16.66
CA TYR A 718 -45.63 -37.06 -17.67
C TYR A 718 -44.48 -37.93 -17.14
N LEU A 719 -43.90 -38.74 -18.02
CA LEU A 719 -42.76 -39.60 -17.72
C LEU A 719 -41.63 -39.38 -18.74
N GLN A 720 -40.41 -39.25 -18.23
CA GLN A 720 -39.20 -39.11 -19.03
C GLN A 720 -38.11 -40.05 -18.51
N GLY A 721 -37.43 -40.76 -19.40
CA GLY A 721 -36.29 -41.59 -18.99
C GLY A 721 -35.89 -42.64 -20.01
N PHE A 722 -34.85 -43.41 -19.67
CA PHE A 722 -34.27 -44.41 -20.58
C PHE A 722 -35.15 -45.63 -20.80
N PHE A 723 -36.20 -45.81 -19.99
CA PHE A 723 -37.23 -46.81 -20.25
C PHE A 723 -37.85 -46.63 -21.64
N TYR A 724 -38.10 -45.38 -22.05
CA TYR A 724 -38.66 -45.06 -23.35
C TYR A 724 -37.57 -44.87 -24.41
N SER A 725 -36.66 -43.93 -24.18
CA SER A 725 -35.54 -43.68 -25.08
C SER A 725 -34.44 -42.88 -24.41
N LYS A 726 -33.20 -43.14 -24.82
CA LYS A 726 -32.08 -42.20 -24.62
C LYS A 726 -32.27 -40.96 -25.51
N PRO A 727 -31.59 -39.83 -25.24
CA PRO A 727 -31.60 -38.67 -26.10
C PRO A 727 -31.16 -38.99 -27.54
N LEU A 728 -32.02 -38.69 -28.50
CA LEU A 728 -31.89 -39.03 -29.93
C LEU A 728 -31.40 -37.83 -30.75
N ASN A 729 -30.61 -38.06 -31.80
CA ASN A 729 -30.40 -37.03 -32.82
C ASN A 729 -31.68 -36.85 -33.67
N SER A 730 -31.73 -35.81 -34.50
CA SER A 730 -32.92 -35.46 -35.30
C SER A 730 -33.36 -36.59 -36.26
N THR A 731 -32.43 -37.40 -36.79
CA THR A 731 -32.73 -38.54 -37.68
C THR A 731 -33.40 -39.69 -36.93
N ASP A 732 -32.85 -40.05 -35.76
CA ASP A 732 -33.38 -41.13 -34.93
C ASP A 732 -34.73 -40.73 -34.31
N LEU A 733 -34.87 -39.45 -33.96
CA LEU A 733 -36.12 -38.89 -33.46
C LEU A 733 -37.25 -39.01 -34.49
N ALA A 734 -37.01 -38.66 -35.76
CA ALA A 734 -38.01 -38.82 -36.83
C ALA A 734 -38.43 -40.28 -37.02
N THR A 735 -37.54 -41.23 -36.73
CA THR A 735 -37.86 -42.66 -36.75
C THR A 735 -38.67 -43.08 -35.52
N PHE A 736 -38.35 -42.54 -34.35
CA PHE A 736 -39.10 -42.75 -33.12
C PHE A 736 -40.56 -42.25 -33.25
N VAL A 737 -40.77 -41.03 -33.74
CA VAL A 737 -42.10 -40.44 -33.95
C VAL A 737 -42.95 -41.29 -34.87
N ARG A 738 -42.41 -41.72 -36.02
CA ARG A 738 -43.15 -42.57 -36.97
C ARG A 738 -43.59 -43.90 -36.37
N LYS A 739 -42.76 -44.50 -35.50
CA LYS A 739 -43.12 -45.75 -34.80
C LYS A 739 -44.20 -45.53 -33.74
N ALA A 740 -44.10 -44.45 -32.98
CA ALA A 740 -45.08 -44.11 -31.95
C ALA A 740 -46.47 -43.87 -32.56
N VAL A 741 -46.55 -43.05 -33.61
CA VAL A 741 -47.80 -42.77 -34.34
C VAL A 741 -48.41 -44.05 -34.94
N ALA A 742 -47.60 -44.94 -35.48
CA ALA A 742 -48.08 -46.23 -36.00
C ALA A 742 -48.60 -47.17 -34.90
N SER A 743 -48.02 -47.11 -33.69
CA SER A 743 -48.46 -47.90 -32.54
C SER A 743 -49.76 -47.37 -31.95
N GLU A 744 -49.94 -46.06 -31.87
CA GLU A 744 -51.21 -45.43 -31.45
C GLU A 744 -52.35 -45.78 -32.41
N ALA A 745 -52.10 -45.70 -33.72
CA ALA A 745 -53.08 -46.07 -34.74
C ALA A 745 -53.44 -47.57 -34.76
N ALA A 746 -52.62 -48.43 -34.16
CA ALA A 746 -52.89 -49.87 -34.03
C ALA A 746 -53.56 -50.24 -32.69
N ALA A 747 -53.53 -49.34 -31.70
CA ALA A 747 -54.09 -49.53 -30.36
C ALA A 747 -55.47 -48.88 -30.16
N GLY A 748 -55.83 -47.90 -30.97
CA GLY A 748 -57.19 -47.34 -31.10
C GLY A 748 -58.07 -48.15 -32.05
#